data_AF-D3PUG1-F1
#
_entry.id   AF-D3PUG1-F1
#
_cell.length_a   1.000
_cell.length_b   1.000
_cell.length_c   1.000
_cell.angle_alpha   90.00
_cell.angle_beta   90.00
_cell.angle_gamma   90.00
#
_symmetry.space_group_name_H-M   'P 1'
#
loop_
_entity.id
_entity.type
_entity.pdbx_description
1 polymer ?
#
loop_
_entity_poly.entity_id
_entity_poly.type
_entity_poly.pdbx_seq_one_letter_code
_entity_poly.pdbx_strand_id
1 'polypeptide(L)'
;MLFLDKVAAILLDMDGTLVDSDAAVERAWRSWSAEYGVDPEQAVESVHGPTAEATVRRLCPQLSDAQVAVAADRQMALQYEDLSDVVATPGASELLSLAERLGLPWGVVTSADRKLAHARLAAAGITPPVLVTLDDVRHGKPDPEGYLSAAAKLGVDPATCLVVEDSLPGLEAGRRAGAHTASLRGLPADLELTDLNQLAWLLARSRKTRDWWTDTVGYQVYLPSFHDTDGDGWGDLPGVTRRLDHLVELGVDVVWLTPFFVSPMRDHGYDIADYLRVAPAFGGGDALDELLRQAHRRGLRVMGDLVVNHTSDQHPWFRDAEATLDSPYRDYYIWRDPAPDGGPPNNWLSHFGGPAWTRSPATGQYYLHLFSPQQPDLNWHNPKVADEIDAVLDHWFTRGLDGFRIDTAAYLVKHPELPDNPVLPDGTLSPVNGATLAWRGQDHRYDIHQPSVHTIHERWRRVADRHDGFLVGEIYELDPHALADYVADERLHSAFWFGLLESDWDPGRVNDMIISAASASPRLSWAQGNHDRARAATRYGGGPVGRRRSLAMHALMAFLPGTMWIYQGEELGLPNGTVPDGHGADPLALSQPDQGRDVARTPMPWDDGLGLGFTTGTPWLPLGGRRPADTVAAQRPDPTSHLSALRRLLSARRVLLTDVDEPAITPAPAGRLTGYRRGHLRVLANLTDEPVPVPMPTGTTVFDTDDPTVTMTHRRPCPASLAAQQAIVLVDEPQ
;
A
#
# COMPACT_ATOMS: atom_id res chain seq x y z
N MET A 1 -9.49 10.25 -5.64
CA MET A 1 -10.51 9.41 -4.96
C MET A 1 -11.66 10.17 -4.31
N LEU A 2 -11.55 11.50 -4.11
CA LEU A 2 -12.55 12.43 -3.54
C LEU A 2 -13.92 12.53 -4.25
N PHE A 3 -14.26 11.62 -5.17
CA PHE A 3 -15.56 11.59 -5.83
C PHE A 3 -16.38 10.34 -5.45
N LEU A 4 -15.76 9.26 -4.95
CA LEU A 4 -16.46 8.01 -4.64
C LEU A 4 -17.46 8.16 -3.49
N ASP A 5 -17.15 9.05 -2.55
CA ASP A 5 -18.03 9.50 -1.46
C ASP A 5 -19.30 10.19 -1.97
N LYS A 6 -19.24 10.81 -3.16
CA LYS A 6 -20.35 11.54 -3.80
C LYS A 6 -21.13 10.73 -4.82
N VAL A 7 -20.71 9.48 -5.10
CA VAL A 7 -21.42 8.62 -6.04
C VAL A 7 -22.84 8.37 -5.51
N ALA A 8 -23.86 8.62 -6.33
CA ALA A 8 -25.27 8.39 -5.96
C ALA A 8 -25.84 7.11 -6.59
N ALA A 9 -25.21 6.57 -7.64
CA ALA A 9 -25.58 5.30 -8.26
C ALA A 9 -24.43 4.68 -9.07
N ILE A 10 -24.49 3.37 -9.31
CA ILE A 10 -23.54 2.64 -10.16
C ILE A 10 -24.24 2.15 -11.44
N LEU A 11 -23.73 2.51 -12.61
CA LEU A 11 -24.24 2.04 -13.90
C LEU A 11 -23.20 1.11 -14.51
N LEU A 12 -23.55 -0.16 -14.66
CA LEU A 12 -22.63 -1.23 -15.06
C LEU A 12 -22.89 -1.60 -16.51
N ASP A 13 -21.84 -1.74 -17.32
CA ASP A 13 -21.98 -2.60 -18.50
C ASP A 13 -22.17 -4.07 -18.09
N MET A 14 -22.69 -4.87 -19.01
CA MET A 14 -22.94 -6.28 -18.80
C MET A 14 -21.75 -7.15 -19.20
N ASP A 15 -21.35 -7.11 -20.47
CA ASP A 15 -20.43 -8.08 -21.05
C ASP A 15 -18.99 -7.65 -20.77
N GLY A 16 -18.16 -8.55 -20.24
CA GLY A 16 -16.79 -8.24 -19.85
C GLY A 16 -16.67 -7.35 -18.59
N THR A 17 -17.78 -6.80 -18.09
CA THR A 17 -17.88 -6.05 -16.83
C THR A 17 -18.54 -6.86 -15.71
N LEU A 18 -19.84 -7.16 -15.79
CA LEU A 18 -20.57 -7.96 -14.78
C LEU A 18 -20.57 -9.46 -15.08
N VAL A 19 -20.51 -9.80 -16.36
CA VAL A 19 -20.63 -11.16 -16.87
C VAL A 19 -19.43 -11.46 -17.76
N ASP A 20 -18.73 -12.55 -17.47
CA ASP A 20 -17.73 -13.10 -18.38
C ASP A 20 -18.47 -13.91 -19.46
N SER A 21 -18.50 -13.35 -20.66
CA SER A 21 -19.15 -13.94 -21.82
C SER A 21 -18.17 -14.21 -22.98
N ASP A 22 -16.87 -13.95 -22.79
CA ASP A 22 -15.86 -13.96 -23.86
C ASP A 22 -15.79 -15.34 -24.53
N ALA A 23 -15.69 -16.42 -23.73
CA ALA A 23 -15.63 -17.78 -24.27
C ALA A 23 -16.88 -18.18 -25.08
N ALA A 24 -18.06 -17.76 -24.64
CA ALA A 24 -19.31 -18.04 -25.34
C ALA A 24 -19.41 -17.23 -26.65
N VAL A 25 -19.00 -15.95 -26.62
CA VAL A 25 -18.94 -15.08 -27.80
C VAL A 25 -17.95 -15.64 -28.83
N GLU A 26 -16.76 -16.02 -28.41
CA GLU A 26 -15.74 -16.59 -29.29
C GLU A 26 -16.23 -17.87 -29.97
N ARG A 27 -16.90 -18.77 -29.24
CA ARG A 27 -17.47 -20.00 -29.83
C ARG A 27 -18.58 -19.70 -30.83
N ALA A 28 -19.45 -18.74 -30.53
CA ALA A 28 -20.49 -18.32 -31.46
C ALA A 28 -19.87 -17.78 -32.76
N TRP A 29 -18.81 -16.97 -32.66
CA TRP A 29 -18.09 -16.47 -33.83
C TRP A 29 -17.32 -17.55 -34.59
N ARG A 30 -16.68 -18.51 -33.91
CA ARG A 30 -16.03 -19.65 -34.58
C ARG A 30 -17.04 -20.52 -35.33
N SER A 31 -18.20 -20.78 -34.72
CA SER A 31 -19.31 -21.50 -35.38
C SER A 31 -19.85 -20.73 -36.58
N TRP A 32 -20.05 -19.41 -36.42
CA TRP A 32 -20.49 -18.54 -37.50
C TRP A 32 -19.48 -18.50 -38.65
N SER A 33 -18.18 -18.38 -38.35
CA SER A 33 -17.12 -18.36 -39.35
C SER A 33 -17.09 -19.64 -40.19
N ALA A 34 -17.33 -20.80 -39.56
CA ALA A 34 -17.49 -22.07 -40.28
C ALA A 34 -18.69 -22.07 -41.22
N GLU A 35 -19.81 -21.43 -40.84
CA GLU A 35 -21.02 -21.32 -41.68
C GLU A 35 -20.82 -20.36 -42.88
N TYR A 36 -20.07 -19.27 -42.69
CA TYR A 36 -19.92 -18.19 -43.69
C TYR A 36 -18.59 -18.22 -44.45
N GLY A 37 -17.71 -19.18 -44.16
CA GLY A 37 -16.42 -19.36 -44.85
C GLY A 37 -15.40 -18.26 -44.53
N VAL A 38 -15.46 -17.71 -43.32
CA VAL A 38 -14.53 -16.69 -42.81
C VAL A 38 -13.45 -17.37 -41.97
N ASP A 39 -12.25 -16.82 -41.92
CA ASP A 39 -11.21 -17.29 -41.01
C ASP A 39 -11.68 -17.11 -39.55
N PRO A 40 -11.78 -18.19 -38.75
CA PRO A 40 -12.22 -18.11 -37.37
C PRO A 40 -11.35 -17.21 -36.50
N GLU A 41 -10.03 -17.16 -36.70
CA GLU A 41 -9.17 -16.29 -35.90
C GLU A 41 -9.40 -14.81 -36.23
N GLN A 42 -9.51 -14.50 -37.54
CA GLN A 42 -9.85 -13.14 -37.99
C GLN A 42 -11.21 -12.68 -37.45
N ALA A 43 -12.20 -13.58 -37.39
CA ALA A 43 -13.50 -13.27 -36.83
C ALA A 43 -13.43 -13.01 -35.33
N VAL A 44 -12.72 -13.85 -34.57
CA VAL A 44 -12.52 -13.69 -33.11
C VAL A 44 -11.75 -12.40 -32.77
N GLU A 45 -10.72 -12.03 -33.54
CA GLU A 45 -10.04 -10.73 -33.39
C GLU A 45 -10.96 -9.51 -33.66
N SER A 46 -12.13 -9.74 -34.25
CA SER A 46 -13.08 -8.70 -34.66
C SER A 46 -14.28 -8.50 -33.72
N VAL A 47 -14.37 -9.22 -32.60
CA VAL A 47 -15.62 -9.35 -31.83
C VAL A 47 -15.81 -8.33 -30.72
N HIS A 48 -14.74 -7.70 -30.21
CA HIS A 48 -14.83 -6.81 -29.05
C HIS A 48 -15.16 -5.37 -29.46
N GLY A 49 -16.36 -4.89 -29.11
CA GLY A 49 -16.79 -3.49 -29.22
C GLY A 49 -17.89 -3.19 -30.26
N PRO A 50 -17.76 -3.61 -31.54
CA PRO A 50 -18.78 -3.38 -32.56
C PRO A 50 -20.02 -4.28 -32.42
N THR A 51 -21.13 -3.88 -33.02
CA THR A 51 -22.32 -4.74 -33.16
C THR A 51 -22.03 -5.92 -34.09
N ALA A 52 -22.78 -7.02 -33.95
CA ALA A 52 -22.70 -8.16 -34.86
C ALA A 52 -22.83 -7.72 -36.33
N GLU A 53 -23.74 -6.79 -36.64
CA GLU A 53 -23.91 -6.25 -37.99
C GLU A 53 -22.64 -5.53 -38.51
N ALA A 54 -22.01 -4.69 -37.68
CA ALA A 54 -20.79 -3.99 -38.05
C ALA A 54 -19.62 -4.97 -38.27
N THR A 55 -19.50 -5.99 -37.42
CA THR A 55 -18.48 -7.03 -37.56
C THR A 55 -18.70 -7.89 -38.82
N VAL A 56 -19.94 -8.30 -39.09
CA VAL A 56 -20.29 -9.02 -40.32
C VAL A 56 -20.00 -8.18 -41.56
N ARG A 57 -20.37 -6.89 -41.57
CA ARG A 57 -20.10 -5.99 -42.71
C ARG A 57 -18.59 -5.83 -42.96
N ARG A 58 -17.76 -5.90 -41.92
CA ARG A 58 -16.30 -5.85 -42.01
C ARG A 58 -15.70 -7.16 -42.53
N LEU A 59 -16.15 -8.30 -42.01
CA LEU A 59 -15.64 -9.63 -42.38
C LEU A 59 -16.13 -10.09 -43.75
N CYS A 60 -17.33 -9.67 -44.14
CA CYS A 60 -18.00 -10.06 -45.37
C CYS A 60 -18.47 -8.83 -46.17
N PRO A 61 -17.55 -7.97 -46.65
CA PRO A 61 -17.90 -6.73 -47.37
C PRO A 61 -18.63 -6.97 -48.70
N GLN A 62 -18.61 -8.20 -49.21
CA GLN A 62 -19.33 -8.64 -50.40
C GLN A 62 -20.84 -8.84 -50.20
N LEU A 63 -21.32 -8.92 -48.96
CA LEU A 63 -22.75 -9.16 -48.68
C LEU A 63 -23.57 -7.88 -48.87
N SER A 64 -24.77 -8.02 -49.43
CA SER A 64 -25.77 -6.95 -49.44
C SER A 64 -26.28 -6.67 -48.02
N ASP A 65 -26.87 -5.49 -47.78
CA ASP A 65 -27.40 -5.14 -46.45
C ASP A 65 -28.39 -6.17 -45.89
N ALA A 66 -29.26 -6.72 -46.74
CA ALA A 66 -30.19 -7.77 -46.33
C ALA A 66 -29.48 -9.06 -45.91
N GLN A 67 -28.38 -9.42 -46.59
CA GLN A 67 -27.58 -10.59 -46.24
C GLN A 67 -26.73 -10.37 -44.99
N VAL A 68 -26.21 -9.15 -44.79
CA VAL A 68 -25.53 -8.76 -43.55
C VAL A 68 -26.48 -8.90 -42.36
N ALA A 69 -27.72 -8.42 -42.49
CA ALA A 69 -28.74 -8.55 -41.44
C ALA A 69 -29.02 -10.02 -41.10
N VAL A 70 -29.26 -10.89 -42.10
CA VAL A 70 -29.48 -12.33 -41.89
C VAL A 70 -28.28 -13.00 -41.22
N ALA A 71 -27.06 -12.64 -41.65
CA ALA A 71 -25.85 -13.23 -41.09
C ALA A 71 -25.57 -12.74 -39.66
N ALA A 72 -25.87 -11.48 -39.35
CA ALA A 72 -25.80 -10.94 -37.99
C ALA A 72 -26.85 -11.58 -37.08
N ASP A 73 -28.09 -11.77 -37.55
CA ASP A 73 -29.14 -12.48 -36.81
C ASP A 73 -28.74 -13.92 -36.51
N ARG A 74 -28.09 -14.62 -37.46
CA ARG A 74 -27.57 -15.97 -37.23
C ARG A 74 -26.46 -15.99 -36.18
N GLN A 75 -25.56 -15.02 -36.22
CA GLN A 75 -24.51 -14.88 -35.21
C GLN A 75 -25.12 -14.68 -33.82
N MET A 76 -26.14 -13.82 -33.73
CA MET A 76 -26.86 -13.58 -32.48
C MET A 76 -27.62 -14.83 -32.00
N ALA A 77 -28.21 -15.60 -32.92
CA ALA A 77 -28.86 -16.87 -32.61
C ALA A 77 -27.91 -17.86 -31.95
N LEU A 78 -26.68 -18.00 -32.48
CA LEU A 78 -25.64 -18.85 -31.91
C LEU A 78 -25.26 -18.43 -30.48
N GLN A 79 -25.26 -17.13 -30.19
CA GLN A 79 -25.01 -16.63 -28.84
C GLN A 79 -26.15 -16.93 -27.86
N TYR A 80 -27.41 -17.05 -28.32
CA TYR A 80 -28.51 -17.48 -27.46
C TYR A 80 -28.50 -18.99 -27.18
N GLU A 81 -27.98 -19.78 -28.13
CA GLU A 81 -28.02 -21.25 -28.10
C GLU A 81 -26.99 -21.83 -27.13
N ASP A 82 -25.89 -21.12 -26.83
CA ASP A 82 -24.81 -21.57 -25.95
C ASP A 82 -24.42 -20.50 -24.91
N LEU A 83 -24.80 -20.76 -23.66
CA LEU A 83 -24.46 -19.94 -22.49
C LEU A 83 -23.60 -20.71 -21.47
N SER A 84 -23.00 -21.83 -21.88
CA SER A 84 -22.41 -22.84 -20.98
C SER A 84 -21.32 -22.31 -20.06
N ASP A 85 -20.63 -21.25 -20.49
CA ASP A 85 -19.51 -20.62 -19.76
C ASP A 85 -19.81 -19.19 -19.32
N VAL A 86 -21.06 -18.76 -19.45
CA VAL A 86 -21.47 -17.42 -19.02
C VAL A 86 -21.60 -17.41 -17.51
N VAL A 87 -20.65 -16.77 -16.84
CA VAL A 87 -20.57 -16.67 -15.39
C VAL A 87 -20.41 -15.22 -14.96
N ALA A 88 -20.70 -14.92 -13.69
CA ALA A 88 -20.41 -13.61 -13.12
C ALA A 88 -18.90 -13.35 -13.09
N THR A 89 -18.47 -12.12 -13.38
CA THR A 89 -17.06 -11.73 -13.27
C THR A 89 -16.60 -11.72 -11.80
N PRO A 90 -15.29 -11.89 -11.54
CA PRO A 90 -14.75 -11.79 -10.19
C PRO A 90 -15.15 -10.49 -9.48
N GLY A 91 -15.78 -10.60 -8.30
CA GLY A 91 -16.21 -9.46 -7.49
C GLY A 91 -17.60 -8.91 -7.81
N ALA A 92 -18.29 -9.43 -8.84
CA ALA A 92 -19.63 -8.97 -9.19
C ALA A 92 -20.62 -9.20 -8.03
N SER A 93 -20.62 -10.40 -7.44
CA SER A 93 -21.50 -10.73 -6.31
C SER A 93 -21.24 -9.84 -5.09
N GLU A 94 -19.97 -9.62 -4.76
CA GLU A 94 -19.52 -8.80 -3.65
C GLU A 94 -19.91 -7.33 -3.84
N LEU A 95 -19.71 -6.78 -5.04
CA LEU A 95 -20.10 -5.40 -5.37
C LEU A 95 -21.61 -5.20 -5.29
N LEU A 96 -22.39 -6.12 -5.87
CA LEU A 96 -23.85 -6.01 -5.88
C LEU A 96 -24.44 -6.17 -4.48
N SER A 97 -23.91 -7.11 -3.69
CA SER A 97 -24.30 -7.28 -2.28
C SER A 97 -23.97 -6.03 -1.46
N LEU A 98 -22.81 -5.42 -1.69
CA LEU A 98 -22.43 -4.17 -1.05
C LEU A 98 -23.37 -3.03 -1.46
N ALA A 99 -23.69 -2.90 -2.75
CA ALA A 99 -24.60 -1.86 -3.24
C ALA A 99 -25.97 -1.96 -2.56
N GLU A 100 -26.51 -3.17 -2.40
CA GLU A 100 -27.76 -3.41 -1.68
C GLU A 100 -27.65 -3.01 -0.20
N ARG A 101 -26.60 -3.44 0.51
CA ARG A 101 -26.38 -3.08 1.92
C ARG A 101 -26.25 -1.58 2.15
N LEU A 102 -25.60 -0.87 1.23
CA LEU A 102 -25.44 0.58 1.28
C LEU A 102 -26.69 1.34 0.82
N GLY A 103 -27.71 0.64 0.29
CA GLY A 103 -28.85 1.27 -0.36
C GLY A 103 -28.44 2.10 -1.58
N LEU A 104 -27.33 1.75 -2.23
CA LEU A 104 -26.78 2.44 -3.40
C LEU A 104 -27.48 1.92 -4.67
N PRO A 105 -28.29 2.75 -5.36
CA PRO A 105 -28.95 2.36 -6.59
C PRO A 105 -27.95 1.91 -7.65
N TRP A 106 -28.30 0.90 -8.43
CA TRP A 106 -27.48 0.44 -9.54
C TRP A 106 -28.31 -0.02 -10.73
N GLY A 107 -27.72 -0.09 -11.91
CA GLY A 107 -28.42 -0.56 -13.11
C GLY A 107 -27.44 -1.08 -14.16
N VAL A 108 -27.97 -1.79 -15.15
CA VAL A 108 -27.20 -2.35 -16.26
C VAL A 108 -27.54 -1.62 -17.55
N VAL A 109 -26.51 -1.21 -18.29
CA VAL A 109 -26.63 -0.59 -19.62
C VAL A 109 -25.78 -1.38 -20.58
N THR A 110 -26.40 -2.04 -21.56
CA THR A 110 -25.70 -2.96 -22.48
C THR A 110 -26.05 -2.68 -23.94
N SER A 111 -25.11 -2.96 -24.84
CA SER A 111 -25.33 -2.98 -26.28
C SER A 111 -26.02 -4.27 -26.77
N ALA A 112 -26.25 -5.24 -25.88
CA ALA A 112 -27.03 -6.43 -26.17
C ALA A 112 -28.52 -6.09 -26.31
N ASP A 113 -29.24 -6.87 -27.12
CA ASP A 113 -30.70 -6.84 -27.10
C ASP A 113 -31.25 -7.43 -25.78
N ARG A 114 -32.53 -7.19 -25.53
CA ARG A 114 -33.23 -7.60 -24.31
C ARG A 114 -33.19 -9.11 -24.09
N LYS A 115 -33.27 -9.92 -25.15
CA LYS A 115 -33.29 -11.38 -25.02
C LYS A 115 -31.92 -11.89 -24.58
N LEU A 116 -30.85 -11.41 -25.20
CA LEU A 116 -29.49 -11.82 -24.84
C LEU A 116 -29.14 -11.37 -23.43
N ALA A 117 -29.46 -10.11 -23.10
CA ALA A 117 -29.17 -9.53 -21.81
C ALA A 117 -29.81 -10.32 -20.66
N HIS A 118 -31.12 -10.63 -20.79
CA HIS A 118 -31.79 -11.46 -19.79
C HIS A 118 -31.20 -12.86 -19.68
N ALA A 119 -30.84 -13.49 -20.80
CA ALA A 119 -30.30 -14.84 -20.79
C ALA A 119 -28.92 -14.90 -20.10
N ARG A 120 -28.03 -13.95 -20.39
CA ARG A 120 -26.69 -13.87 -19.78
C ARG A 120 -26.73 -13.50 -18.30
N LEU A 121 -27.50 -12.47 -17.94
CA LEU A 121 -27.67 -12.08 -16.54
C LEU A 121 -28.27 -13.22 -15.72
N ALA A 122 -29.27 -13.94 -16.24
CA ALA A 122 -29.84 -15.10 -15.57
C ALA A 122 -28.83 -16.25 -15.41
N ALA A 123 -28.00 -16.53 -16.43
CA ALA A 123 -26.93 -17.52 -16.34
C ALA A 123 -25.89 -17.16 -15.27
N ALA A 124 -25.57 -15.88 -15.13
CA ALA A 124 -24.70 -15.34 -14.09
C ALA A 124 -25.38 -15.19 -12.71
N GLY A 125 -26.68 -15.48 -12.58
CA GLY A 125 -27.43 -15.33 -11.33
C GLY A 125 -27.72 -13.87 -10.94
N ILE A 126 -27.66 -12.93 -11.87
CA ILE A 126 -27.82 -11.49 -11.64
C ILE A 126 -29.21 -11.03 -12.12
N THR A 127 -29.91 -10.26 -11.28
CA THR A 127 -31.18 -9.61 -11.67
C THR A 127 -31.08 -8.11 -11.39
N PRO A 128 -30.87 -7.26 -12.42
CA PRO A 128 -30.71 -5.84 -12.20
C PRO A 128 -32.04 -5.13 -11.92
N PRO A 129 -32.08 -4.16 -11.01
CA PRO A 129 -33.29 -3.39 -10.73
C PRO A 129 -33.64 -2.44 -11.90
N VAL A 130 -32.64 -2.00 -12.66
CA VAL A 130 -32.79 -1.28 -13.92
C VAL A 130 -31.95 -1.94 -15.01
N LEU A 131 -32.59 -2.24 -16.14
CA LEU A 131 -31.92 -2.71 -17.36
C LEU A 131 -32.25 -1.74 -18.50
N VAL A 132 -31.22 -1.31 -19.23
CA VAL A 132 -31.31 -0.57 -20.49
C VAL A 132 -30.57 -1.37 -21.55
N THR A 133 -31.29 -1.82 -22.57
CA THR A 133 -30.73 -2.59 -23.69
C THR A 133 -30.68 -1.77 -24.98
N LEU A 134 -30.13 -2.33 -26.04
CA LEU A 134 -30.15 -1.71 -27.37
C LEU A 134 -31.58 -1.37 -27.83
N ASP A 135 -32.58 -2.15 -27.42
CA ASP A 135 -34.00 -1.92 -27.75
C ASP A 135 -34.61 -0.68 -27.08
N ASP A 136 -33.97 -0.15 -26.04
CA ASP A 136 -34.47 0.98 -25.24
C ASP A 136 -33.94 2.34 -25.73
N VAL A 137 -33.01 2.36 -26.70
CA VAL A 137 -32.29 3.57 -27.15
C VAL A 137 -32.35 3.74 -28.67
N ARG A 138 -32.26 4.99 -29.13
CA ARG A 138 -32.17 5.29 -30.57
C ARG A 138 -30.74 5.19 -31.08
N HIS A 139 -29.78 5.58 -30.25
CA HIS A 139 -28.36 5.50 -30.57
C HIS A 139 -27.63 4.68 -29.49
N GLY A 140 -26.93 3.64 -29.91
CA GLY A 140 -26.10 2.84 -29.02
C GLY A 140 -24.79 3.56 -28.64
N LYS A 141 -24.03 2.97 -27.72
CA LYS A 141 -22.69 3.45 -27.31
C LYS A 141 -21.83 3.70 -28.57
N PRO A 142 -21.11 4.84 -28.69
CA PRO A 142 -20.73 5.80 -27.64
C PRO A 142 -21.72 6.95 -27.39
N ASP A 143 -22.96 6.87 -27.87
CA ASP A 143 -23.98 7.86 -27.52
C ASP A 143 -24.38 7.72 -26.03
N PRO A 144 -24.57 8.82 -25.27
CA PRO A 144 -24.89 8.76 -23.84
C PRO A 144 -26.34 8.33 -23.53
N GLU A 145 -27.23 8.20 -24.52
CA GLU A 145 -28.66 7.92 -24.34
C GLU A 145 -28.95 6.77 -23.37
N GLY A 146 -28.19 5.66 -23.46
CA GLY A 146 -28.37 4.50 -22.58
C GLY A 146 -28.11 4.80 -21.11
N TYR A 147 -27.01 5.48 -20.79
CA TYR A 147 -26.66 5.85 -19.41
C TYR A 147 -27.57 6.95 -18.86
N LEU A 148 -27.95 7.93 -19.68
CA LEU A 148 -28.93 8.96 -19.30
C LEU A 148 -30.29 8.33 -18.97
N SER A 149 -30.72 7.36 -19.78
CA SER A 149 -31.96 6.61 -19.54
C SER A 149 -31.90 5.81 -18.24
N ALA A 150 -30.79 5.12 -17.96
CA ALA A 150 -30.62 4.37 -16.73
C ALA A 150 -30.62 5.27 -15.48
N ALA A 151 -29.88 6.38 -15.51
CA ALA A 151 -29.87 7.38 -14.43
C ALA A 151 -31.28 7.96 -14.19
N ALA A 152 -32.02 8.28 -15.25
CA ALA A 152 -33.40 8.75 -15.14
C ALA A 152 -34.34 7.71 -14.53
N LYS A 153 -34.22 6.42 -14.92
CA LYS A 153 -34.99 5.30 -14.33
C LYS A 153 -34.68 5.10 -12.84
N LEU A 154 -33.44 5.36 -12.42
CA LEU A 154 -33.02 5.33 -11.01
C LEU A 154 -33.34 6.61 -10.23
N GLY A 155 -33.74 7.69 -10.92
CA GLY A 155 -34.08 8.97 -10.30
C GLY A 155 -32.86 9.75 -9.78
N VAL A 156 -31.69 9.58 -10.41
CA VAL A 156 -30.41 10.20 -10.00
C VAL A 156 -29.84 11.12 -11.08
N ASP A 157 -29.02 12.08 -10.68
CA ASP A 157 -28.27 12.94 -11.61
C ASP A 157 -27.10 12.14 -12.24
N PRO A 158 -27.00 12.05 -13.57
CA PRO A 158 -25.88 11.40 -14.25
C PRO A 158 -24.50 11.87 -13.77
N ALA A 159 -24.33 13.14 -13.37
CA ALA A 159 -23.06 13.67 -12.88
C ALA A 159 -22.62 13.07 -11.54
N THR A 160 -23.54 12.44 -10.82
CA THR A 160 -23.28 11.72 -9.57
C THR A 160 -23.22 10.21 -9.77
N CYS A 161 -23.37 9.71 -11.00
CA CYS A 161 -23.24 8.29 -11.30
C CYS A 161 -21.77 7.89 -11.51
N LEU A 162 -21.46 6.64 -11.17
CA LEU A 162 -20.25 5.96 -11.62
C LEU A 162 -20.60 4.95 -12.70
N VAL A 163 -20.13 5.19 -13.92
CA VAL A 163 -20.23 4.24 -15.04
C VAL A 163 -19.04 3.31 -15.03
N VAL A 164 -19.29 2.00 -14.96
CA VAL A 164 -18.25 0.96 -14.97
C VAL A 164 -18.30 0.20 -16.28
N GLU A 165 -17.19 0.14 -16.99
CA GLU A 165 -17.11 -0.33 -18.38
C GLU A 165 -15.78 -1.03 -18.67
N ASP A 166 -15.78 -1.91 -19.66
CA ASP A 166 -14.58 -2.60 -20.17
C ASP A 166 -14.24 -2.20 -21.62
N SER A 167 -14.99 -1.25 -22.19
CA SER A 167 -14.86 -0.81 -23.59
C SER A 167 -14.68 0.71 -23.75
N LEU A 168 -13.88 1.12 -24.74
CA LEU A 168 -13.71 2.55 -25.06
C LEU A 168 -15.02 3.25 -25.47
N PRO A 169 -15.88 2.67 -26.34
CA PRO A 169 -17.17 3.28 -26.68
C PRO A 169 -18.07 3.47 -25.47
N GLY A 170 -18.06 2.52 -24.53
CA GLY A 170 -18.85 2.60 -23.32
C GLY A 170 -18.35 3.64 -22.32
N LEU A 171 -17.03 3.70 -22.10
CA LEU A 171 -16.43 4.78 -21.31
C LEU A 171 -16.73 6.16 -21.90
N GLU A 172 -16.67 6.31 -23.23
CA GLU A 172 -17.03 7.56 -23.91
C GLU A 172 -18.52 7.91 -23.73
N ALA A 173 -19.42 6.92 -23.80
CA ALA A 173 -20.84 7.13 -23.51
C ALA A 173 -21.06 7.61 -22.07
N GLY A 174 -20.36 7.01 -21.10
CA GLY A 174 -20.41 7.45 -19.69
C GLY A 174 -19.95 8.89 -19.49
N ARG A 175 -18.80 9.26 -20.09
CA ARG A 175 -18.29 10.65 -20.04
C ARG A 175 -19.24 11.65 -20.68
N ARG A 176 -19.81 11.31 -21.85
CA ARG A 176 -20.78 12.17 -22.55
C ARG A 176 -22.09 12.32 -21.77
N ALA A 177 -22.44 11.33 -20.94
CA ALA A 177 -23.56 11.44 -20.01
C ALA A 177 -23.25 12.37 -18.82
N GLY A 178 -21.99 12.79 -18.65
CA GLY A 178 -21.52 13.61 -17.54
C GLY A 178 -21.10 12.81 -16.31
N ALA A 179 -21.12 11.47 -16.37
CA ALA A 179 -20.81 10.60 -15.25
C ALA A 179 -19.29 10.46 -15.02
N HIS A 180 -18.92 10.09 -13.79
CA HIS A 180 -17.59 9.56 -13.52
C HIS A 180 -17.46 8.17 -14.14
N THR A 181 -16.25 7.83 -14.59
CA THR A 181 -15.98 6.56 -15.27
C THR A 181 -14.98 5.70 -14.51
N ALA A 182 -15.30 4.42 -14.35
CA ALA A 182 -14.37 3.39 -13.94
C ALA A 182 -14.20 2.37 -15.06
N SER A 183 -12.97 1.92 -15.27
CA SER A 183 -12.63 0.94 -16.31
C SER A 183 -12.14 -0.38 -15.74
N LEU A 184 -12.40 -1.44 -16.48
CA LEU A 184 -11.69 -2.72 -16.38
C LEU A 184 -10.72 -2.85 -17.55
N ARG A 185 -9.91 -3.93 -17.55
CA ARG A 185 -8.99 -4.31 -18.66
C ARG A 185 -7.93 -3.24 -19.01
N GLY A 186 -7.56 -2.39 -18.06
CA GLY A 186 -6.48 -1.41 -18.24
C GLY A 186 -6.80 -0.25 -19.19
N LEU A 187 -8.08 0.00 -19.48
CA LEU A 187 -8.49 1.16 -20.27
C LEU A 187 -8.38 2.46 -19.45
N PRO A 188 -8.05 3.60 -20.04
CA PRO A 188 -7.95 4.86 -19.30
C PRO A 188 -9.34 5.36 -18.86
N ALA A 189 -9.50 5.59 -17.56
CA ALA A 189 -10.71 6.13 -16.93
C ALA A 189 -10.38 7.06 -15.75
N ASP A 190 -11.40 7.62 -15.10
CA ASP A 190 -11.21 8.39 -13.85
C ASP A 190 -10.73 7.47 -12.72
N LEU A 191 -11.17 6.20 -12.76
CA LEU A 191 -10.74 5.11 -11.89
C LEU A 191 -10.43 3.85 -12.73
N GLU A 192 -9.20 3.38 -12.69
CA GLU A 192 -8.74 2.16 -13.35
C GLU A 192 -8.78 1.01 -12.34
N LEU A 193 -9.56 -0.03 -12.63
CA LEU A 193 -9.81 -1.16 -11.75
C LEU A 193 -9.14 -2.43 -12.27
N THR A 194 -8.62 -3.25 -11.35
CA THR A 194 -8.22 -4.63 -11.65
C THR A 194 -9.42 -5.56 -11.73
N ASP A 195 -10.38 -5.38 -10.83
CA ASP A 195 -11.61 -6.18 -10.74
C ASP A 195 -12.71 -5.42 -9.96
N LEU A 196 -13.89 -6.03 -9.84
CA LEU A 196 -15.02 -5.43 -9.11
C LEU A 196 -14.87 -5.54 -7.58
N ASN A 197 -14.00 -6.41 -7.06
CA ASN A 197 -13.69 -6.45 -5.62
C ASN A 197 -12.93 -5.19 -5.20
N GLN A 198 -12.03 -4.69 -6.04
CA GLN A 198 -11.39 -3.40 -5.81
C GLN A 198 -12.44 -2.30 -5.74
N LEU A 199 -13.38 -2.23 -6.69
CA LEU A 199 -14.43 -1.22 -6.66
C LEU A 199 -15.29 -1.31 -5.39
N ALA A 200 -15.72 -2.52 -5.02
CA ALA A 200 -16.50 -2.75 -3.80
C ALA A 200 -15.74 -2.24 -2.56
N TRP A 201 -14.46 -2.57 -2.45
CA TRP A 201 -13.61 -2.07 -1.37
C TRP A 201 -13.51 -0.55 -1.34
N LEU A 202 -13.23 0.08 -2.49
CA LEU A 202 -13.09 1.53 -2.58
C LEU A 202 -14.39 2.25 -2.22
N LEU A 203 -15.54 1.74 -2.68
CA LEU A 203 -16.85 2.27 -2.34
C LEU A 203 -17.18 2.10 -0.86
N ALA A 204 -16.96 0.90 -0.30
CA ALA A 204 -17.19 0.63 1.12
C ALA A 204 -16.39 1.62 1.98
N ARG A 205 -15.10 1.79 1.68
CA ARG A 205 -14.22 2.73 2.41
C ARG A 205 -14.68 4.17 2.29
N SER A 206 -15.03 4.62 1.09
CA SER A 206 -15.47 6.01 0.85
C SER A 206 -16.74 6.40 1.63
N ARG A 207 -17.48 5.41 2.14
CA ARG A 207 -18.76 5.60 2.84
C ARG A 207 -18.72 5.20 4.31
N LYS A 208 -17.61 4.65 4.81
CA LYS A 208 -17.47 4.41 6.25
C LYS A 208 -17.41 5.76 6.95
N THR A 209 -17.98 5.83 8.16
CA THR A 209 -17.85 7.00 9.05
C THR A 209 -16.45 7.12 9.66
N ARG A 210 -15.51 6.24 9.28
CA ARG A 210 -14.14 6.21 9.76
C ARG A 210 -13.19 6.82 8.75
N ASP A 211 -12.11 7.37 9.26
CA ASP A 211 -11.06 7.95 8.44
C ASP A 211 -10.55 6.95 7.39
N TRP A 212 -10.30 7.46 6.18
CA TRP A 212 -9.97 6.65 5.00
C TRP A 212 -8.69 5.82 5.16
N TRP A 213 -7.83 6.11 6.13
CA TRP A 213 -6.59 5.37 6.38
C TRP A 213 -6.80 4.17 7.32
N THR A 214 -7.94 4.07 8.02
CA THR A 214 -8.18 2.98 8.99
C THR A 214 -8.20 1.63 8.27
N ASP A 215 -7.50 0.62 8.76
CA ASP A 215 -7.43 -0.69 8.12
C ASP A 215 -6.93 -0.65 6.65
N THR A 216 -6.07 0.30 6.25
CA THR A 216 -5.37 0.22 4.97
C THR A 216 -4.20 -0.77 5.01
N VAL A 217 -3.81 -1.23 3.83
CA VAL A 217 -2.52 -1.88 3.57
C VAL A 217 -1.57 -0.85 2.95
N GLY A 218 -0.54 -0.48 3.70
CA GLY A 218 0.55 0.35 3.25
C GLY A 218 1.71 -0.47 2.69
N TYR A 219 2.40 0.04 1.68
CA TYR A 219 3.60 -0.57 1.10
C TYR A 219 4.75 0.44 1.14
N GLN A 220 5.80 0.11 1.88
CA GLN A 220 7.01 0.93 1.98
C GLN A 220 7.92 0.66 0.78
N VAL A 221 8.16 1.70 0.00
CA VAL A 221 9.10 1.78 -1.12
C VAL A 221 10.36 2.48 -0.65
N TYR A 222 11.44 1.72 -0.52
CA TYR A 222 12.79 2.26 -0.40
C TYR A 222 13.29 2.64 -1.80
N LEU A 223 13.10 3.90 -2.15
CA LEU A 223 13.21 4.42 -3.51
C LEU A 223 14.50 4.01 -4.23
N PRO A 224 15.71 4.14 -3.64
CA PRO A 224 16.97 3.76 -4.30
C PRO A 224 17.04 2.32 -4.82
N SER A 225 16.23 1.41 -4.28
CA SER A 225 16.33 -0.03 -4.58
C SER A 225 15.03 -0.61 -5.12
N PHE A 226 14.08 0.24 -5.50
CA PHE A 226 12.80 -0.23 -6.04
C PHE A 226 12.91 -0.56 -7.52
N HIS A 227 13.13 0.43 -8.41
CA HIS A 227 13.30 0.20 -9.85
C HIS A 227 13.99 1.42 -10.46
N ASP A 228 15.10 1.19 -11.15
CA ASP A 228 15.86 2.18 -11.91
C ASP A 228 15.42 2.14 -13.39
N THR A 229 15.02 3.30 -13.93
CA THR A 229 14.51 3.39 -15.30
C THR A 229 15.47 4.02 -16.30
N ASP A 230 16.58 4.60 -15.85
CA ASP A 230 17.55 5.29 -16.71
C ASP A 230 18.94 4.63 -16.74
N GLY A 231 19.17 3.65 -15.87
CA GLY A 231 20.35 2.81 -15.85
C GLY A 231 21.51 3.39 -15.04
N ASP A 232 21.30 4.41 -14.21
CA ASP A 232 22.34 4.98 -13.34
C ASP A 232 22.65 4.12 -12.10
N GLY A 233 21.85 3.08 -11.85
CA GLY A 233 21.98 2.14 -10.75
C GLY A 233 21.11 2.44 -9.54
N TRP A 234 20.38 3.56 -9.53
CA TRP A 234 19.51 4.03 -8.45
C TRP A 234 18.04 4.02 -8.88
N GLY A 235 17.18 3.54 -8.00
CA GLY A 235 15.75 3.57 -8.25
C GLY A 235 15.18 4.99 -8.25
N ASP A 236 14.16 5.21 -9.07
CA ASP A 236 13.58 6.52 -9.38
C ASP A 236 12.03 6.51 -9.35
N LEU A 237 11.40 7.70 -9.36
CA LEU A 237 9.94 7.83 -9.31
C LEU A 237 9.23 7.25 -10.55
N PRO A 238 9.76 7.38 -11.79
CA PRO A 238 9.23 6.65 -12.94
C PRO A 238 9.22 5.13 -12.74
N GLY A 239 10.22 4.58 -12.04
CA GLY A 239 10.32 3.17 -11.69
C GLY A 239 9.21 2.72 -10.75
N VAL A 240 8.86 3.56 -9.77
CA VAL A 240 7.67 3.35 -8.92
C VAL A 240 6.41 3.36 -9.77
N THR A 241 6.27 4.35 -10.66
CA THR A 241 5.12 4.50 -11.56
C THR A 241 4.91 3.25 -12.42
N ARG A 242 5.99 2.69 -12.98
CA ARG A 242 5.97 1.45 -13.79
C ARG A 242 5.50 0.21 -13.02
N ARG A 243 5.55 0.22 -11.70
CA ARG A 243 5.21 -0.95 -10.85
C ARG A 243 3.93 -0.74 -10.05
N LEU A 244 3.17 0.34 -10.26
CA LEU A 244 1.90 0.58 -9.58
C LEU A 244 0.90 -0.57 -9.78
N ASP A 245 0.80 -1.14 -10.99
CA ASP A 245 -0.11 -2.26 -11.26
C ASP A 245 0.21 -3.49 -10.37
N HIS A 246 1.50 -3.75 -10.11
CA HIS A 246 1.90 -4.80 -9.17
C HIS A 246 1.41 -4.51 -7.75
N LEU A 247 1.47 -3.25 -7.29
CA LEU A 247 1.00 -2.86 -5.96
C LEU A 247 -0.53 -2.96 -5.85
N VAL A 248 -1.28 -2.57 -6.89
CA VAL A 248 -2.74 -2.74 -6.94
C VAL A 248 -3.11 -4.22 -6.87
N GLU A 249 -2.46 -5.05 -7.70
CA GLU A 249 -2.65 -6.50 -7.73
C GLU A 249 -2.29 -7.18 -6.40
N LEU A 250 -1.32 -6.65 -5.67
CA LEU A 250 -0.96 -7.13 -4.35
C LEU A 250 -2.06 -6.84 -3.33
N GLY A 251 -2.82 -5.76 -3.52
CA GLY A 251 -3.88 -5.32 -2.61
C GLY A 251 -3.51 -4.09 -1.78
N VAL A 252 -2.49 -3.34 -2.19
CA VAL A 252 -2.02 -2.12 -1.52
C VAL A 252 -3.06 -1.00 -1.66
N ASP A 253 -3.20 -0.20 -0.61
CA ASP A 253 -4.03 1.00 -0.58
C ASP A 253 -3.16 2.27 -0.55
N VAL A 254 -2.01 2.22 0.14
CA VAL A 254 -1.13 3.39 0.35
C VAL A 254 0.32 3.04 0.00
N VAL A 255 0.97 3.86 -0.82
CA VAL A 255 2.40 3.77 -1.13
C VAL A 255 3.14 4.79 -0.28
N TRP A 256 4.05 4.32 0.59
CA TRP A 256 4.98 5.17 1.31
C TRP A 256 6.33 5.21 0.60
N LEU A 257 6.71 6.39 0.13
CA LEU A 257 8.01 6.67 -0.45
C LEU A 257 8.97 7.14 0.65
N THR A 258 10.13 6.49 0.76
CA THR A 258 11.27 7.07 1.49
C THR A 258 11.69 8.41 0.87
N PRO A 259 12.53 9.22 1.53
CA PRO A 259 12.82 10.59 1.08
C PRO A 259 13.23 10.69 -0.40
N PHE A 260 12.56 11.57 -1.14
CA PHE A 260 12.81 11.87 -2.56
C PHE A 260 13.27 13.32 -2.80
N PHE A 261 13.56 14.05 -1.72
CA PHE A 261 13.96 15.45 -1.76
C PHE A 261 15.42 15.60 -2.22
N VAL A 262 15.80 16.83 -2.57
CA VAL A 262 17.22 17.14 -2.80
C VAL A 262 18.01 16.85 -1.52
N SER A 263 19.00 15.96 -1.64
CA SER A 263 19.84 15.49 -0.54
C SER A 263 21.26 15.20 -1.06
N PRO A 264 22.29 15.38 -0.23
CA PRO A 264 23.63 14.86 -0.51
C PRO A 264 23.75 13.32 -0.46
N MET A 265 22.67 12.62 -0.05
CA MET A 265 22.55 11.16 0.01
C MET A 265 23.50 10.49 1.02
N ARG A 266 23.97 11.20 2.05
CA ARG A 266 24.86 10.63 3.07
C ARG A 266 24.14 9.65 3.99
N ASP A 267 22.84 9.85 4.18
CA ASP A 267 21.93 8.89 4.83
C ASP A 267 20.80 8.53 3.85
N HIS A 268 21.16 8.36 2.58
CA HIS A 268 20.27 7.93 1.48
C HIS A 268 18.94 8.70 1.38
N GLY A 269 19.00 10.02 1.61
CA GLY A 269 17.87 10.92 1.46
C GLY A 269 17.35 11.52 2.76
N TYR A 270 17.71 10.96 3.92
CA TYR A 270 17.31 11.49 5.23
C TYR A 270 18.07 12.76 5.61
N ASP A 271 19.20 13.06 4.97
CA ASP A 271 19.88 14.34 5.04
C ASP A 271 19.33 15.33 4.00
N ILE A 272 18.18 15.97 4.27
CA ILE A 272 17.48 16.85 3.31
C ILE A 272 18.17 18.23 3.18
N ALA A 273 18.51 18.63 1.96
CA ALA A 273 19.10 19.95 1.65
C ALA A 273 18.10 20.95 1.03
N ASP A 274 16.95 20.50 0.52
CA ASP A 274 15.84 21.37 0.08
C ASP A 274 14.50 20.65 0.24
N TYR A 275 13.68 21.10 1.18
CA TYR A 275 12.37 20.50 1.50
C TYR A 275 11.31 20.65 0.42
N LEU A 276 11.45 21.59 -0.51
CA LEU A 276 10.39 21.95 -1.47
C LEU A 276 10.68 21.41 -2.88
N ARG A 277 11.79 20.67 -3.05
CA ARG A 277 12.22 20.17 -4.35
C ARG A 277 12.45 18.68 -4.32
N VAL A 278 11.83 17.99 -5.28
CA VAL A 278 12.18 16.61 -5.65
C VAL A 278 13.59 16.62 -6.26
N ALA A 279 14.43 15.67 -5.87
CA ALA A 279 15.77 15.54 -6.42
C ALA A 279 15.71 15.25 -7.93
N PRO A 280 16.54 15.92 -8.75
CA PRO A 280 16.65 15.58 -10.17
C PRO A 280 17.04 14.12 -10.43
N ALA A 281 17.84 13.52 -9.54
CA ALA A 281 18.23 12.11 -9.60
C ALA A 281 17.05 11.13 -9.50
N PHE A 282 15.90 11.58 -8.98
CA PHE A 282 14.67 10.77 -8.93
C PHE A 282 13.64 11.16 -10.00
N GLY A 283 14.04 11.97 -10.99
CA GLY A 283 13.19 12.45 -12.07
C GLY A 283 12.56 13.83 -11.85
N GLY A 284 12.72 14.43 -10.66
CA GLY A 284 12.23 15.77 -10.35
C GLY A 284 10.69 15.87 -10.19
N GLY A 285 10.20 17.11 -10.17
CA GLY A 285 8.79 17.40 -9.85
C GLY A 285 7.78 16.78 -10.81
N ASP A 286 8.07 16.79 -12.12
CA ASP A 286 7.17 16.24 -13.14
C ASP A 286 6.98 14.72 -12.97
N ALA A 287 8.03 14.01 -12.53
CA ALA A 287 7.96 12.58 -12.26
C ALA A 287 7.08 12.27 -11.04
N LEU A 288 7.12 13.11 -10.00
CA LEU A 288 6.20 12.99 -8.87
C LEU A 288 4.76 13.27 -9.30
N ASP A 289 4.52 14.33 -10.08
CA ASP A 289 3.17 14.69 -10.53
C ASP A 289 2.54 13.57 -11.37
N GLU A 290 3.34 12.92 -12.22
CA GLU A 290 2.91 11.74 -12.98
C GLU A 290 2.63 10.54 -12.07
N LEU A 291 3.51 10.26 -11.10
CA LEU A 291 3.31 9.18 -10.12
C LEU A 291 2.01 9.36 -9.35
N LEU A 292 1.77 10.55 -8.79
CA LEU A 292 0.55 10.88 -8.05
C LEU A 292 -0.70 10.67 -8.93
N ARG A 293 -0.67 11.21 -10.14
CA ARG A 293 -1.78 11.08 -11.09
C ARG A 293 -2.08 9.62 -11.42
N GLN A 294 -1.06 8.79 -11.66
CA GLN A 294 -1.23 7.38 -12.00
C GLN A 294 -1.66 6.52 -10.81
N ALA A 295 -1.13 6.82 -9.62
CA ALA A 295 -1.51 6.16 -8.38
C ALA A 295 -2.99 6.45 -8.05
N HIS A 296 -3.39 7.73 -8.09
CA HIS A 296 -4.76 8.13 -7.78
C HIS A 296 -5.79 7.55 -8.76
N ARG A 297 -5.44 7.43 -10.05
CA ARG A 297 -6.29 6.74 -11.05
C ARG A 297 -6.50 5.28 -10.71
N ARG A 298 -5.53 4.62 -10.08
CA ARG A 298 -5.62 3.23 -9.63
C ARG A 298 -6.25 3.08 -8.24
N GLY A 299 -6.71 4.18 -7.65
CA GLY A 299 -7.22 4.18 -6.28
C GLY A 299 -6.15 3.96 -5.21
N LEU A 300 -4.88 4.17 -5.54
CA LEU A 300 -3.78 4.19 -4.57
C LEU A 300 -3.64 5.60 -3.98
N ARG A 301 -3.24 5.67 -2.73
CA ARG A 301 -2.79 6.90 -2.06
C ARG A 301 -1.26 6.91 -1.99
N VAL A 302 -0.63 8.07 -2.01
CA VAL A 302 0.83 8.21 -1.98
C VAL A 302 1.23 9.16 -0.86
N MET A 303 2.16 8.71 -0.02
CA MET A 303 2.72 9.49 1.07
C MET A 303 4.25 9.55 0.97
N GLY A 304 4.82 10.66 1.42
CA GLY A 304 6.27 10.84 1.51
C GLY A 304 6.79 10.60 2.93
N ASP A 305 8.10 10.62 3.07
CA ASP A 305 8.75 10.80 4.37
C ASP A 305 8.82 12.28 4.74
N LEU A 306 8.64 12.60 6.01
CA LEU A 306 8.84 13.93 6.57
C LEU A 306 9.99 13.88 7.57
N VAL A 307 11.17 14.33 7.15
CA VAL A 307 12.39 14.34 7.97
C VAL A 307 12.66 15.75 8.50
N VAL A 308 12.15 16.03 9.69
CA VAL A 308 12.13 17.40 10.24
C VAL A 308 12.67 17.48 11.68
N ASN A 309 13.28 16.41 12.20
CA ASN A 309 14.15 16.53 13.37
C ASN A 309 15.44 17.29 13.03
N HIS A 310 15.96 17.10 11.81
CA HIS A 310 17.21 17.67 11.32
C HIS A 310 17.11 18.01 9.84
N THR A 311 18.05 18.83 9.37
CA THR A 311 18.32 19.04 7.93
C THR A 311 19.67 18.43 7.57
N SER A 312 20.06 18.46 6.29
CA SER A 312 21.47 18.35 5.91
C SER A 312 22.26 19.57 6.38
N ASP A 313 23.56 19.39 6.68
CA ASP A 313 24.56 20.46 6.82
C ASP A 313 24.73 21.31 5.53
N GLN A 314 24.28 20.81 4.39
CA GLN A 314 24.25 21.55 3.13
C GLN A 314 22.98 22.40 2.95
N HIS A 315 21.99 22.25 3.84
CA HIS A 315 20.76 23.04 3.79
C HIS A 315 21.09 24.54 3.91
N PRO A 316 20.48 25.43 3.11
CA PRO A 316 20.76 26.87 3.15
C PRO A 316 20.65 27.48 4.56
N TRP A 317 19.67 27.04 5.35
CA TRP A 317 19.50 27.45 6.74
C TRP A 317 20.74 27.14 7.58
N PHE A 318 21.26 25.91 7.54
CA PHE A 318 22.42 25.53 8.35
C PHE A 318 23.69 26.23 7.88
N ARG A 319 23.93 26.30 6.56
CA ARG A 319 25.12 26.96 6.01
C ARG A 319 25.21 28.42 6.42
N ASP A 320 24.08 29.12 6.43
CA ASP A 320 24.00 30.50 6.90
C ASP A 320 24.17 30.58 8.43
N ALA A 321 23.48 29.71 9.18
CA ALA A 321 23.57 29.63 10.64
C ALA A 321 24.98 29.33 11.14
N GLU A 322 25.73 28.45 10.46
CA GLU A 322 27.09 28.06 10.83
C GLU A 322 28.10 29.19 10.56
N ALA A 323 27.90 29.97 9.51
CA ALA A 323 28.87 30.96 9.05
C ALA A 323 29.12 32.10 10.06
N THR A 324 28.12 32.47 10.86
CA THR A 324 28.22 33.59 11.81
C THR A 324 27.21 33.49 12.96
N LEU A 325 27.56 34.06 14.12
CA LEU A 325 26.67 34.15 15.29
C LEU A 325 25.46 35.08 15.03
N ASP A 326 25.57 36.01 14.08
CA ASP A 326 24.54 37.02 13.78
C ASP A 326 23.54 36.56 12.70
N SER A 327 23.59 35.30 12.29
CA SER A 327 22.73 34.78 11.21
C SER A 327 21.24 34.87 11.59
N PRO A 328 20.35 35.26 10.65
CA PRO A 328 18.91 35.19 10.87
C PRO A 328 18.39 33.76 11.10
N TYR A 329 19.14 32.74 10.63
CA TYR A 329 18.86 31.33 10.83
C TYR A 329 19.62 30.73 12.02
N ARG A 330 20.36 31.53 12.80
CA ARG A 330 21.19 31.01 13.91
C ARG A 330 20.36 30.16 14.87
N ASP A 331 19.19 30.65 15.25
CA ASP A 331 18.26 29.98 16.16
C ASP A 331 17.35 28.94 15.49
N TYR A 332 17.57 28.60 14.21
CA TYR A 332 16.92 27.44 13.59
C TYR A 332 17.56 26.13 14.04
N TYR A 333 18.77 26.17 14.61
CA TYR A 333 19.53 25.01 15.08
C TYR A 333 19.96 25.20 16.54
N ILE A 334 20.36 24.10 17.18
CA ILE A 334 20.71 24.09 18.59
C ILE A 334 22.22 24.27 18.75
N TRP A 335 22.64 25.44 19.23
CA TRP A 335 24.05 25.81 19.45
C TRP A 335 24.39 25.98 20.93
N ARG A 336 25.57 25.54 21.36
CA ARG A 336 26.08 25.77 22.72
C ARG A 336 27.56 26.08 22.74
N ASP A 337 27.97 26.91 23.69
CA ASP A 337 29.40 27.10 23.97
C ASP A 337 30.03 25.77 24.45
N PRO A 338 31.34 25.57 24.22
CA PRO A 338 32.06 24.46 24.82
C PRO A 338 31.88 24.41 26.35
N ALA A 339 31.88 23.21 26.92
CA ALA A 339 31.99 23.03 28.36
C ALA A 339 33.31 23.65 28.89
N PRO A 340 33.46 23.87 30.21
CA PRO A 340 34.66 24.49 30.78
C PRO A 340 35.99 23.80 30.43
N ASP A 341 35.97 22.51 30.11
CA ASP A 341 37.12 21.72 29.66
C ASP A 341 37.37 21.78 28.13
N GLY A 342 36.53 22.53 27.41
CA GLY A 342 36.54 22.66 25.95
C GLY A 342 35.80 21.55 25.21
N GLY A 343 35.21 20.59 25.92
CA GLY A 343 34.46 19.47 25.34
C GLY A 343 32.99 19.80 24.99
N PRO A 344 32.22 18.78 24.56
CA PRO A 344 30.78 18.89 24.36
C PRO A 344 30.04 19.42 25.60
N PRO A 345 28.90 20.10 25.44
CA PRO A 345 28.17 20.74 26.54
C PRO A 345 27.50 19.75 27.52
N ASN A 346 27.25 18.51 27.09
CA ASN A 346 26.68 17.42 27.90
C ASN A 346 27.10 16.05 27.34
N ASN A 347 26.64 14.97 27.97
CA ASN A 347 27.01 13.59 27.65
C ASN A 347 26.18 12.91 26.55
N TRP A 348 25.35 13.64 25.81
CA TRP A 348 24.48 13.03 24.80
C TRP A 348 25.28 12.39 23.67
N LEU A 349 24.79 11.25 23.18
CA LEU A 349 25.45 10.44 22.16
C LEU A 349 24.64 10.41 20.86
N SER A 350 25.35 10.32 19.74
CA SER A 350 24.75 10.10 18.42
C SER A 350 24.34 8.63 18.24
N HIS A 351 23.24 8.40 17.53
CA HIS A 351 22.80 7.07 17.10
C HIS A 351 23.89 6.32 16.32
N PHE A 352 24.64 7.05 15.48
CA PHE A 352 25.68 6.50 14.61
C PHE A 352 27.07 6.45 15.27
N GLY A 353 27.17 6.98 16.50
CA GLY A 353 28.33 6.86 17.38
C GLY A 353 29.05 8.19 17.65
N GLY A 354 29.71 8.25 18.82
CA GLY A 354 30.38 9.45 19.30
C GLY A 354 29.43 10.46 19.96
N PRO A 355 29.93 11.63 20.39
CA PRO A 355 29.11 12.69 20.95
C PRO A 355 28.05 13.19 19.96
N ALA A 356 26.88 13.57 20.46
CA ALA A 356 25.83 14.23 19.67
C ALA A 356 26.15 15.70 19.32
N TRP A 357 27.39 16.13 19.51
CA TRP A 357 27.81 17.52 19.38
C TRP A 357 29.07 17.65 18.55
N THR A 358 29.01 18.47 17.51
CA THR A 358 30.17 18.79 16.67
C THR A 358 30.51 20.27 16.80
N ARG A 359 31.81 20.57 16.97
CA ARG A 359 32.30 21.94 17.12
C ARG A 359 32.40 22.60 15.76
N SER A 360 31.68 23.71 15.55
CA SER A 360 31.84 24.51 14.35
C SER A 360 33.18 25.26 14.36
N PRO A 361 33.99 25.13 13.29
CA PRO A 361 35.25 25.85 13.20
C PRO A 361 35.05 27.36 13.02
N ALA A 362 33.91 27.79 12.46
CA ALA A 362 33.64 29.20 12.17
C ALA A 362 33.29 30.02 13.42
N THR A 363 32.49 29.44 14.32
CA THR A 363 31.98 30.14 15.51
C THR A 363 32.57 29.63 16.82
N GLY A 364 33.19 28.46 16.82
CA GLY A 364 33.74 27.83 18.02
C GLY A 364 32.71 27.21 18.97
N GLN A 365 31.42 27.37 18.68
CA GLN A 365 30.31 26.72 19.37
C GLN A 365 30.08 25.29 18.85
N TYR A 366 29.50 24.45 19.68
CA TYR A 366 28.98 23.14 19.30
C TYR A 366 27.56 23.25 18.74
N TYR A 367 27.24 22.49 17.69
CA TYR A 367 25.87 22.26 17.24
C TYR A 367 25.45 20.82 17.54
N LEU A 368 24.17 20.63 17.85
CA LEU A 368 23.57 19.32 18.12
C LEU A 368 23.30 18.55 16.82
N HIS A 369 23.55 17.25 16.86
CA HIS A 369 23.10 16.27 15.86
C HIS A 369 22.85 14.92 16.54
N LEU A 370 21.61 14.41 16.53
CA LEU A 370 21.31 13.10 17.12
C LEU A 370 21.75 11.93 16.22
N PHE A 371 22.04 12.21 14.96
CA PHE A 371 22.51 11.25 13.94
C PHE A 371 23.93 11.64 13.49
N SER A 372 24.20 11.72 12.18
CA SER A 372 25.51 12.13 11.69
C SER A 372 25.80 13.62 11.97
N PRO A 373 27.06 14.06 12.06
CA PRO A 373 27.41 15.48 12.10
C PRO A 373 26.89 16.28 10.90
N GLN A 374 26.54 15.60 9.81
CA GLN A 374 25.97 16.16 8.60
C GLN A 374 24.43 16.31 8.67
N GLN A 375 23.82 15.91 9.79
CA GLN A 375 22.40 16.01 10.10
C GLN A 375 22.18 16.91 11.34
N PRO A 376 22.46 18.22 11.27
CA PRO A 376 22.23 19.15 12.38
C PRO A 376 20.74 19.25 12.75
N ASP A 377 20.46 19.09 14.04
CA ASP A 377 19.11 19.09 14.59
C ASP A 377 18.49 20.50 14.61
N LEU A 378 17.22 20.58 14.19
CA LEU A 378 16.42 21.79 14.22
C LEU A 378 16.02 22.15 15.66
N ASN A 379 15.98 23.44 15.96
CA ASN A 379 15.51 23.98 17.23
C ASN A 379 14.00 24.19 17.20
N TRP A 380 13.25 23.16 17.60
CA TRP A 380 11.78 23.21 17.66
C TRP A 380 11.19 24.15 18.73
N HIS A 381 12.01 24.76 19.60
CA HIS A 381 11.56 25.85 20.48
C HIS A 381 11.41 27.18 19.72
N ASN A 382 12.00 27.31 18.53
CA ASN A 382 11.85 28.49 17.70
C ASN A 382 10.55 28.41 16.87
N PRO A 383 9.56 29.30 17.08
CA PRO A 383 8.28 29.23 16.38
C PRO A 383 8.41 29.40 14.86
N LYS A 384 9.48 30.05 14.38
CA LYS A 384 9.73 30.17 12.93
C LYS A 384 10.00 28.83 12.27
N VAL A 385 10.71 27.92 12.96
CA VAL A 385 10.92 26.54 12.46
C VAL A 385 9.57 25.85 12.28
N ALA A 386 8.66 25.98 13.25
CA ALA A 386 7.33 25.40 13.14
C ALA A 386 6.52 26.00 11.98
N ASP A 387 6.60 27.32 11.75
CA ASP A 387 5.93 27.98 10.64
C ASP A 387 6.48 27.53 9.27
N GLU A 388 7.80 27.32 9.15
CA GLU A 388 8.43 26.82 7.92
C GLU A 388 7.99 25.39 7.60
N ILE A 389 7.97 24.50 8.60
CA ILE A 389 7.57 23.10 8.40
C ILE A 389 6.07 22.99 8.09
N ASP A 390 5.22 23.84 8.69
CA ASP A 390 3.81 23.92 8.29
C ASP A 390 3.65 24.28 6.81
N ALA A 391 4.46 25.22 6.30
CA ALA A 391 4.45 25.60 4.89
C ALA A 391 4.95 24.47 3.98
N VAL A 392 5.94 23.68 4.43
CA VAL A 392 6.39 22.47 3.74
C VAL A 392 5.26 21.46 3.63
N LEU A 393 4.58 21.15 4.73
CA LEU A 393 3.42 20.24 4.73
C LEU A 393 2.32 20.72 3.78
N ASP A 394 1.92 21.99 3.88
CA ASP A 394 0.86 22.58 3.06
C ASP A 394 1.22 22.57 1.57
N HIS A 395 2.48 22.84 1.22
CA HIS A 395 2.98 22.75 -0.16
C HIS A 395 2.77 21.36 -0.75
N TRP A 396 3.18 20.31 -0.03
CA TRP A 396 3.12 18.95 -0.54
C TRP A 396 1.71 18.36 -0.56
N PHE A 397 0.89 18.66 0.46
CA PHE A 397 -0.53 18.30 0.42
C PHE A 397 -1.24 18.99 -0.75
N THR A 398 -0.98 20.28 -0.99
CA THR A 398 -1.55 21.01 -2.13
C THR A 398 -1.11 20.41 -3.47
N ARG A 399 0.11 19.86 -3.54
CA ARG A 399 0.62 19.17 -4.73
C ARG A 399 0.00 17.78 -4.94
N GLY A 400 -0.65 17.22 -3.92
CA GLY A 400 -1.43 15.98 -4.03
C GLY A 400 -0.84 14.77 -3.30
N LEU A 401 0.15 14.94 -2.42
CA LEU A 401 0.49 13.87 -1.47
C LEU A 401 -0.68 13.65 -0.51
N ASP A 402 -0.96 12.39 -0.20
CA ASP A 402 -2.06 11.99 0.67
C ASP A 402 -1.64 11.84 2.13
N GLY A 403 -0.35 12.00 2.44
CA GLY A 403 0.14 11.81 3.80
C GLY A 403 1.64 11.89 3.95
N PHE A 404 2.08 11.73 5.19
CA PHE A 404 3.49 11.64 5.58
C PHE A 404 3.73 10.56 6.63
N ARG A 405 4.82 9.81 6.43
CA ARG A 405 5.48 9.09 7.52
C ARG A 405 6.43 10.10 8.16
N ILE A 406 6.27 10.33 9.46
CA ILE A 406 7.08 11.30 10.18
C ILE A 406 8.27 10.56 10.76
N ASP A 407 9.45 10.84 10.23
CA ASP A 407 10.71 10.33 10.73
C ASP A 407 10.95 10.80 12.15
N THR A 408 11.40 9.88 13.01
CA THR A 408 11.85 10.18 14.39
C THR A 408 10.88 11.10 15.13
N ALA A 409 9.58 10.83 15.02
CA ALA A 409 8.50 11.75 15.38
C ALA A 409 8.52 12.19 16.86
N ALA A 410 9.15 11.41 17.74
CA ALA A 410 9.32 11.72 19.15
C ALA A 410 10.62 12.48 19.50
N TYR A 411 11.51 12.71 18.54
CA TYR A 411 12.85 13.24 18.79
C TYR A 411 12.92 14.77 18.67
N LEU A 412 11.90 15.40 18.08
CA LEU A 412 11.91 16.81 17.66
C LEU A 412 12.32 17.78 18.77
N VAL A 413 11.76 17.61 19.97
CA VAL A 413 11.99 18.53 21.08
C VAL A 413 13.03 17.98 22.04
N LYS A 414 13.98 18.84 22.43
CA LYS A 414 15.04 18.57 23.41
C LYS A 414 14.73 19.28 24.73
N HIS A 415 15.18 18.71 25.86
CA HIS A 415 15.00 19.35 27.16
C HIS A 415 15.68 20.73 27.16
N PRO A 416 15.01 21.82 27.58
CA PRO A 416 15.52 23.20 27.38
C PRO A 416 16.85 23.47 28.09
N GLU A 417 17.09 22.83 29.23
CA GLU A 417 18.33 22.94 30.00
C GLU A 417 19.46 22.00 29.50
N LEU A 418 19.15 21.08 28.57
CA LEU A 418 20.08 20.09 28.01
C LEU A 418 20.93 19.32 29.06
N PRO A 419 20.34 18.79 30.16
CA PRO A 419 21.11 18.07 31.17
C PRO A 419 21.66 16.74 30.64
N ASP A 420 22.67 16.19 31.32
CA ASP A 420 23.20 14.85 31.04
C ASP A 420 22.12 13.77 31.15
N ASN A 421 22.12 12.84 30.22
CA ASN A 421 21.32 11.62 30.31
C ASN A 421 21.92 10.66 31.34
N PRO A 422 21.10 10.00 32.19
CA PRO A 422 21.57 8.92 33.03
C PRO A 422 22.09 7.74 32.21
N VAL A 423 22.98 6.95 32.80
CA VAL A 423 23.39 5.65 32.25
C VAL A 423 22.43 4.58 32.78
N LEU A 424 22.02 3.65 31.94
CA LEU A 424 21.19 2.52 32.36
C LEU A 424 21.96 1.63 33.37
N PRO A 425 21.28 1.11 34.40
CA PRO A 425 21.94 0.34 35.46
C PRO A 425 22.45 -1.03 34.96
N ASP A 426 23.46 -1.55 35.64
CA ASP A 426 23.95 -2.94 35.50
C ASP A 426 24.38 -3.37 34.09
N GLY A 427 24.73 -2.40 33.22
CA GLY A 427 25.09 -2.67 31.82
C GLY A 427 23.90 -3.06 30.95
N THR A 428 22.68 -2.78 31.42
CA THR A 428 21.45 -2.96 30.64
C THR A 428 21.52 -2.09 29.39
N LEU A 429 21.07 -2.65 28.26
CA LEU A 429 20.95 -1.92 27.01
C LEU A 429 19.48 -1.74 26.66
N SER A 430 19.15 -0.58 26.12
CA SER A 430 17.88 -0.35 25.43
C SER A 430 17.66 -1.46 24.39
N PRO A 431 16.45 -2.03 24.32
CA PRO A 431 16.11 -3.06 23.34
C PRO A 431 16.06 -2.52 21.90
N VAL A 432 16.03 -1.20 21.72
CA VAL A 432 16.06 -0.55 20.39
C VAL A 432 17.34 -0.93 19.65
N ASN A 433 17.21 -1.55 18.48
CA ASN A 433 18.34 -1.77 17.57
C ASN A 433 18.36 -0.70 16.46
N GLY A 434 19.44 -0.64 15.68
CA GLY A 434 19.68 0.46 14.73
C GLY A 434 20.42 1.67 15.34
N ALA A 435 21.05 1.47 16.49
CA ALA A 435 21.90 2.46 17.16
C ALA A 435 23.15 1.78 17.75
N THR A 436 24.19 2.56 18.04
CA THR A 436 25.40 2.03 18.68
C THR A 436 25.15 1.48 20.09
N LEU A 437 26.00 0.54 20.53
CA LEU A 437 25.94 -0.02 21.89
C LEU A 437 26.07 1.06 22.98
N ALA A 438 26.90 2.08 22.74
CA ALA A 438 27.09 3.18 23.69
C ALA A 438 25.83 4.02 23.85
N TRP A 439 25.17 4.36 22.73
CA TRP A 439 23.88 5.04 22.75
C TRP A 439 22.87 4.22 23.55
N ARG A 440 22.72 2.92 23.23
CA ARG A 440 21.78 2.02 23.91
C ARG A 440 22.06 1.84 25.41
N GLY A 441 23.22 2.24 25.92
CA GLY A 441 23.53 2.22 27.35
C GLY A 441 23.02 3.45 28.11
N GLN A 442 22.45 4.45 27.45
CA GLN A 442 21.89 5.64 28.08
C GLN A 442 20.37 5.52 28.30
N ASP A 443 19.90 6.12 29.38
CA ASP A 443 18.49 6.42 29.60
C ASP A 443 18.21 7.75 28.91
N HIS A 444 17.60 7.69 27.72
CA HIS A 444 17.36 8.82 26.83
C HIS A 444 16.22 9.73 27.31
N ARG A 445 16.41 10.33 28.48
CA ARG A 445 15.39 11.07 29.22
C ARG A 445 15.24 12.52 28.79
N TYR A 446 16.31 13.13 28.27
CA TYR A 446 16.38 14.57 28.05
C TYR A 446 16.64 14.97 26.59
N ASP A 447 17.13 14.05 25.78
CA ASP A 447 17.45 14.24 24.36
C ASP A 447 16.30 13.89 23.41
N ILE A 448 15.35 13.05 23.83
CA ILE A 448 14.18 12.65 23.03
C ILE A 448 12.93 12.50 23.92
N HIS A 449 11.78 12.18 23.32
CA HIS A 449 10.50 11.91 24.02
C HIS A 449 10.03 13.03 24.95
N GLN A 450 10.36 14.29 24.65
CA GLN A 450 9.92 15.41 25.47
C GLN A 450 8.41 15.67 25.29
N PRO A 451 7.62 15.81 26.36
CA PRO A 451 6.15 15.86 26.28
C PRO A 451 5.58 16.96 25.37
N SER A 452 6.28 18.08 25.22
CA SER A 452 5.85 19.18 24.35
C SER A 452 5.83 18.84 22.86
N VAL A 453 6.40 17.69 22.45
CA VAL A 453 6.32 17.20 21.07
C VAL A 453 4.88 17.00 20.62
N HIS A 454 3.96 16.65 21.53
CA HIS A 454 2.55 16.47 21.20
C HIS A 454 1.91 17.74 20.64
N THR A 455 2.30 18.93 21.11
CA THR A 455 1.77 20.20 20.57
C THR A 455 2.18 20.43 19.11
N ILE A 456 3.35 19.92 18.69
CA ILE A 456 3.80 19.93 17.29
C ILE A 456 2.94 18.97 16.48
N HIS A 457 2.69 17.76 16.99
CA HIS A 457 1.83 16.79 16.32
C HIS A 457 0.39 17.30 16.17
N GLU A 458 -0.14 17.98 17.18
CA GLU A 458 -1.47 18.62 17.11
C GLU A 458 -1.51 19.73 16.06
N ARG A 459 -0.41 20.47 15.91
CA ARG A 459 -0.27 21.49 14.87
C ARG A 459 -0.28 20.87 13.47
N TRP A 460 0.51 19.82 13.24
CA TRP A 460 0.53 19.12 11.97
C TRP A 460 -0.77 18.42 11.65
N ARG A 461 -1.47 17.89 12.66
CA ARG A 461 -2.79 17.30 12.48
C ARG A 461 -3.77 18.29 11.86
N ARG A 462 -3.83 19.51 12.38
CA ARG A 462 -4.65 20.59 11.80
C ARG A 462 -4.27 20.97 10.38
N VAL A 463 -3.02 20.76 9.96
CA VAL A 463 -2.61 20.95 8.55
C VAL A 463 -3.15 19.80 7.72
N ALA A 464 -2.91 18.56 8.13
CA ALA A 464 -3.37 17.38 7.42
C ALA A 464 -4.90 17.31 7.27
N ASP A 465 -5.67 17.67 8.29
CA ASP A 465 -7.13 17.66 8.26
C ASP A 465 -7.73 18.56 7.17
N ARG A 466 -7.06 19.68 6.82
CA ARG A 466 -7.51 20.56 5.73
C ARG A 466 -7.40 19.92 4.35
N HIS A 467 -6.59 18.87 4.24
CA HIS A 467 -6.23 18.22 2.99
C HIS A 467 -6.67 16.75 2.94
N ASP A 468 -7.45 16.27 3.92
CA ASP A 468 -7.77 14.84 4.08
C ASP A 468 -6.49 13.97 4.17
N GLY A 469 -5.41 14.54 4.72
CA GLY A 469 -4.09 13.93 4.77
C GLY A 469 -3.89 12.97 5.94
N PHE A 470 -3.07 11.94 5.75
CA PHE A 470 -2.74 10.95 6.77
C PHE A 470 -1.32 11.15 7.34
N LEU A 471 -1.16 11.03 8.67
CA LEU A 471 0.12 11.18 9.35
C LEU A 471 0.38 9.96 10.23
N VAL A 472 1.49 9.27 9.97
CA VAL A 472 1.95 8.13 10.77
C VAL A 472 3.35 8.38 11.32
N GLY A 473 3.50 8.29 12.64
CA GLY A 473 4.79 8.52 13.30
C GLY A 473 5.67 7.28 13.37
N GLU A 474 6.96 7.42 13.04
CA GLU A 474 7.98 6.52 13.56
C GLU A 474 8.31 6.91 15.00
N ILE A 475 7.98 6.04 15.95
CA ILE A 475 8.24 6.26 17.38
C ILE A 475 8.75 4.95 17.98
N TYR A 476 10.00 4.94 18.43
CA TYR A 476 10.62 3.80 19.10
C TYR A 476 10.25 3.76 20.60
N GLU A 477 8.96 3.60 20.88
CA GLU A 477 8.41 3.35 22.21
C GLU A 477 7.86 1.91 22.26
N LEU A 478 8.42 1.08 23.15
CA LEU A 478 8.06 -0.34 23.26
C LEU A 478 7.07 -0.62 24.41
N ASP A 479 6.64 0.40 25.14
CA ASP A 479 5.40 0.35 25.91
C ASP A 479 4.22 0.79 25.00
N PRO A 480 3.30 -0.11 24.63
CA PRO A 480 2.21 0.21 23.72
C PRO A 480 1.25 1.27 24.28
N HIS A 481 1.11 1.39 25.60
CA HIS A 481 0.27 2.42 26.21
C HIS A 481 0.94 3.79 26.15
N ALA A 482 2.25 3.87 26.36
CA ALA A 482 3.00 5.10 26.16
C ALA A 482 3.03 5.52 24.69
N LEU A 483 3.16 4.56 23.75
CA LEU A 483 3.05 4.84 22.32
C LEU A 483 1.66 5.38 21.95
N ALA A 484 0.60 4.88 22.59
CA ALA A 484 -0.77 5.33 22.35
C ALA A 484 -0.98 6.82 22.67
N ASP A 485 -0.17 7.43 23.55
CA ASP A 485 -0.29 8.86 23.88
C ASP A 485 0.03 9.78 22.68
N TYR A 486 0.76 9.28 21.68
CA TYR A 486 1.11 10.01 20.46
C TYR A 486 -0.01 10.04 19.41
N VAL A 487 -1.02 9.18 19.53
CA VAL A 487 -2.10 9.04 18.56
C VAL A 487 -3.44 9.41 19.17
N ALA A 488 -4.18 10.30 18.51
CA ALA A 488 -5.49 10.74 18.98
C ALA A 488 -6.26 11.44 17.86
N ASP A 489 -7.51 11.82 18.11
CA ASP A 489 -8.32 12.60 17.17
C ASP A 489 -7.69 13.95 16.83
N GLU A 490 -6.92 14.55 17.74
CA GLU A 490 -6.23 15.84 17.55
C GLU A 490 -4.71 15.71 17.36
N ARG A 491 -4.15 14.50 17.37
CA ARG A 491 -2.69 14.24 17.24
C ARG A 491 -2.40 13.47 15.95
N LEU A 492 -1.26 12.75 15.90
CA LEU A 492 -0.97 11.84 14.79
C LEU A 492 -2.12 10.85 14.60
N HIS A 493 -2.42 10.55 13.34
CA HIS A 493 -3.49 9.60 13.02
C HIS A 493 -3.13 8.20 13.50
N SER A 494 -1.85 7.84 13.35
CA SER A 494 -1.29 6.53 13.61
C SER A 494 0.19 6.60 14.02
N ALA A 495 0.72 5.49 14.55
CA ALA A 495 2.14 5.31 14.84
C ALA A 495 2.55 3.85 14.63
N PHE A 496 3.79 3.62 14.19
CA PHE A 496 4.34 2.28 14.01
C PHE A 496 4.54 1.56 15.34
N TRP A 497 3.92 0.39 15.50
CA TRP A 497 4.23 -0.52 16.59
C TRP A 497 5.44 -1.39 16.23
N PHE A 498 6.61 -1.03 16.76
CA PHE A 498 7.84 -1.79 16.54
C PHE A 498 8.03 -3.00 17.45
N GLY A 499 7.11 -3.26 18.38
CA GLY A 499 7.19 -4.45 19.24
C GLY A 499 7.35 -5.75 18.44
N LEU A 500 6.63 -5.91 17.33
CA LEU A 500 6.79 -7.07 16.43
C LEU A 500 8.12 -7.11 15.68
N LEU A 501 8.65 -5.93 15.31
CA LEU A 501 9.95 -5.78 14.68
C LEU A 501 11.08 -6.22 15.64
N GLU A 502 10.91 -5.98 16.95
CA GLU A 502 11.88 -6.28 18.01
C GLU A 502 11.69 -7.64 18.70
N SER A 503 10.67 -8.42 18.33
CA SER A 503 10.28 -9.63 19.07
C SER A 503 10.97 -10.93 18.65
N ASP A 504 11.76 -10.93 17.57
CA ASP A 504 12.25 -12.16 16.92
C ASP A 504 11.11 -13.21 16.74
N TRP A 505 11.44 -14.49 16.54
CA TRP A 505 10.44 -15.57 16.46
C TRP A 505 10.23 -16.22 17.84
N ASP A 506 9.56 -15.51 18.75
CA ASP A 506 9.16 -16.02 20.06
C ASP A 506 7.63 -16.04 20.19
N PRO A 507 6.98 -17.22 20.31
CA PRO A 507 5.52 -17.32 20.38
C PRO A 507 4.85 -16.53 21.50
N GLY A 508 5.46 -16.52 22.70
CA GLY A 508 4.92 -15.83 23.87
C GLY A 508 5.01 -14.32 23.69
N ARG A 509 6.20 -13.84 23.31
CA ARG A 509 6.44 -12.43 23.07
C ARG A 509 5.61 -11.89 21.91
N VAL A 510 5.49 -12.62 20.80
CA VAL A 510 4.64 -12.23 19.67
C VAL A 510 3.19 -12.11 20.11
N ASN A 511 2.66 -13.09 20.85
CA ASN A 511 1.30 -13.02 21.36
C ASN A 511 1.09 -11.78 22.24
N ASP A 512 1.99 -11.55 23.19
CA ASP A 512 1.89 -10.42 24.12
C ASP A 512 1.97 -9.08 23.38
N MET A 513 2.85 -8.95 22.38
CA MET A 513 3.02 -7.72 21.59
C MET A 513 1.84 -7.44 20.67
N ILE A 514 1.13 -8.46 20.19
CA ILE A 514 -0.11 -8.27 19.42
C ILE A 514 -1.24 -7.83 20.36
N ILE A 515 -1.47 -8.57 21.44
CA ILE A 515 -2.62 -8.32 22.32
C ILE A 515 -2.48 -6.99 23.07
N SER A 516 -1.29 -6.66 23.56
CA SER A 516 -1.04 -5.41 24.29
C SER A 516 -1.22 -4.17 23.41
N ALA A 517 -0.62 -4.14 22.21
CA ALA A 517 -0.77 -3.01 21.30
C ALA A 517 -2.20 -2.83 20.79
N ALA A 518 -2.87 -3.92 20.41
CA ALA A 518 -4.26 -3.84 19.95
C ALA A 518 -5.23 -3.40 21.05
N SER A 519 -4.91 -3.71 22.32
CA SER A 519 -5.67 -3.24 23.48
C SER A 519 -5.35 -1.79 23.86
N ALA A 520 -4.13 -1.32 23.56
CA ALA A 520 -3.71 0.05 23.86
C ALA A 520 -4.38 1.07 22.95
N SER A 521 -4.39 0.83 21.63
CA SER A 521 -5.10 1.70 20.69
C SER A 521 -5.34 1.02 19.34
N PRO A 522 -6.55 1.13 18.75
CA PRO A 522 -6.83 0.64 17.40
C PRO A 522 -6.19 1.49 16.30
N ARG A 523 -5.52 2.59 16.66
CA ARG A 523 -4.83 3.50 15.74
C ARG A 523 -3.39 3.06 15.47
N LEU A 524 -2.84 2.11 16.22
CA LEU A 524 -1.46 1.66 16.02
C LEU A 524 -1.31 0.86 14.71
N SER A 525 -0.16 1.04 14.07
CA SER A 525 0.21 0.38 12.82
C SER A 525 1.04 -0.86 13.05
N TRP A 526 0.88 -1.86 12.19
CA TRP A 526 1.56 -3.14 12.29
C TRP A 526 2.60 -3.28 11.17
N ALA A 527 3.85 -3.55 11.55
CA ALA A 527 4.92 -3.85 10.61
C ALA A 527 5.80 -4.98 11.16
N GLN A 528 6.26 -5.88 10.30
CA GLN A 528 7.29 -6.86 10.64
C GLN A 528 8.65 -6.54 10.03
N GLY A 529 8.76 -5.52 9.18
CA GLY A 529 10.02 -5.13 8.55
C GLY A 529 9.93 -3.74 7.96
N ASN A 530 11.10 -3.17 7.70
CA ASN A 530 11.29 -1.88 7.08
C ASN A 530 12.71 -1.78 6.51
N HIS A 531 13.07 -0.61 6.00
CA HIS A 531 14.40 -0.32 5.46
C HIS A 531 15.55 -0.17 6.49
N ASP A 532 15.27 -0.18 7.79
CA ASP A 532 16.29 -0.02 8.85
C ASP A 532 16.62 -1.32 9.56
N ARG A 533 15.93 -2.42 9.23
CA ARG A 533 16.11 -3.70 9.89
C ARG A 533 16.31 -4.84 8.91
N ALA A 534 17.13 -5.80 9.32
CA ALA A 534 17.24 -7.09 8.66
C ALA A 534 15.85 -7.64 8.32
N ARG A 535 15.68 -8.21 7.13
CA ARG A 535 14.40 -8.70 6.61
C ARG A 535 13.80 -9.78 7.52
N ALA A 536 12.49 -9.74 7.71
CA ALA A 536 11.75 -10.64 8.60
C ALA A 536 12.04 -12.12 8.31
N ALA A 537 12.08 -12.51 7.03
CA ALA A 537 12.41 -13.88 6.64
C ALA A 537 13.80 -14.34 7.11
N THR A 538 14.77 -13.44 7.29
CA THR A 538 16.06 -13.80 7.91
C THR A 538 15.94 -13.83 9.43
N ARG A 539 15.37 -12.79 10.05
CA ARG A 539 15.24 -12.70 11.52
C ARG A 539 14.46 -13.88 12.11
N TYR A 540 13.48 -14.40 11.38
CA TYR A 540 12.65 -15.51 11.84
C TYR A 540 13.21 -16.90 11.54
N GLY A 541 14.47 -17.01 11.08
CA GLY A 541 15.19 -18.29 10.97
C GLY A 541 15.83 -18.56 9.62
N GLY A 542 15.68 -17.66 8.64
CA GLY A 542 16.29 -17.78 7.32
C GLY A 542 15.74 -18.93 6.47
N GLY A 543 16.15 -18.94 5.19
CA GLY A 543 15.79 -20.00 4.25
C GLY A 543 14.27 -20.24 4.13
N PRO A 544 13.84 -21.49 3.88
CA PRO A 544 12.41 -21.83 3.80
C PRO A 544 11.63 -21.62 5.12
N VAL A 545 12.25 -21.88 6.26
CA VAL A 545 11.61 -21.75 7.59
C VAL A 545 11.26 -20.29 7.87
N GLY A 546 12.23 -19.38 7.70
CA GLY A 546 12.00 -17.96 7.91
C GLY A 546 10.96 -17.37 6.95
N ARG A 547 10.91 -17.83 5.69
CA ARG A 547 9.85 -17.44 4.74
C ARG A 547 8.46 -17.87 5.20
N ARG A 548 8.32 -19.11 5.67
CA ARG A 548 7.05 -19.63 6.20
C ARG A 548 6.59 -18.83 7.41
N ARG A 549 7.50 -18.59 8.34
CA ARG A 549 7.27 -17.80 9.56
C ARG A 549 6.87 -16.36 9.26
N SER A 550 7.53 -15.70 8.30
CA SER A 550 7.17 -14.36 7.81
C SER A 550 5.73 -14.30 7.26
N LEU A 551 5.31 -15.33 6.50
CA LEU A 551 3.95 -15.40 5.97
C LEU A 551 2.90 -15.59 7.08
N ALA A 552 3.20 -16.43 8.07
CA ALA A 552 2.33 -16.61 9.23
C ALA A 552 2.19 -15.31 10.06
N MET A 553 3.26 -14.50 10.15
CA MET A 553 3.21 -13.18 10.78
C MET A 553 2.35 -12.19 9.99
N HIS A 554 2.43 -12.18 8.65
CA HIS A 554 1.51 -11.36 7.83
C HIS A 554 0.05 -11.79 8.03
N ALA A 555 -0.23 -13.09 8.15
CA ALA A 555 -1.57 -13.58 8.46
C ALA A 555 -2.07 -13.07 9.81
N LEU A 556 -1.22 -13.09 10.85
CA LEU A 556 -1.53 -12.50 12.16
C LEU A 556 -1.78 -10.99 12.07
N MET A 557 -1.03 -10.25 11.27
CA MET A 557 -1.20 -8.80 11.15
C MET A 557 -2.43 -8.39 10.32
N ALA A 558 -2.86 -9.22 9.37
CA ALA A 558 -3.77 -8.81 8.30
C ALA A 558 -5.12 -8.28 8.78
N PHE A 559 -5.66 -8.75 9.91
CA PHE A 559 -6.99 -8.34 10.38
C PHE A 559 -6.96 -7.55 11.69
N LEU A 560 -5.78 -7.18 12.18
CA LEU A 560 -5.65 -6.29 13.35
C LEU A 560 -6.21 -4.90 13.02
N PRO A 561 -6.77 -4.19 14.02
CA PRO A 561 -7.20 -2.80 13.83
C PRO A 561 -6.01 -1.90 13.54
N GLY A 562 -6.20 -0.92 12.65
CA GLY A 562 -5.15 0.01 12.25
C GLY A 562 -4.51 -0.41 10.93
N THR A 563 -3.41 0.23 10.54
CA THR A 563 -2.80 0.02 9.21
C THR A 563 -1.78 -1.10 9.24
N MET A 564 -1.84 -1.99 8.25
CA MET A 564 -0.83 -3.02 8.01
C MET A 564 0.22 -2.48 7.03
N TRP A 565 1.50 -2.62 7.33
CA TRP A 565 2.59 -2.19 6.46
C TRP A 565 3.42 -3.37 5.96
N ILE A 566 3.74 -3.35 4.67
CA ILE A 566 4.57 -4.33 3.98
C ILE A 566 5.80 -3.60 3.46
N TYR A 567 6.99 -4.10 3.78
CA TYR A 567 8.23 -3.57 3.22
C TYR A 567 8.58 -4.26 1.89
N GLN A 568 9.12 -3.51 0.93
CA GLN A 568 9.41 -4.06 -0.40
C GLN A 568 10.21 -5.37 -0.38
N GLY A 569 9.68 -6.40 -1.05
CA GLY A 569 10.25 -7.74 -1.12
C GLY A 569 9.81 -8.67 0.01
N GLU A 570 9.09 -8.19 1.03
CA GLU A 570 8.42 -9.09 1.98
C GLU A 570 7.36 -9.94 1.29
N GLU A 571 6.65 -9.40 0.29
CA GLU A 571 5.69 -10.13 -0.54
C GLU A 571 6.33 -11.26 -1.35
N LEU A 572 7.64 -11.22 -1.56
CA LEU A 572 8.40 -12.27 -2.23
C LEU A 572 9.06 -13.24 -1.25
N GLY A 573 8.90 -13.00 0.05
CA GLY A 573 9.59 -13.72 1.11
C GLY A 573 11.11 -13.54 1.05
N LEU A 574 11.61 -12.36 0.65
CA LEU A 574 13.05 -12.16 0.51
C LEU A 574 13.77 -12.22 1.86
N PRO A 575 14.82 -13.05 2.02
CA PRO A 575 15.75 -12.93 3.14
C PRO A 575 16.65 -11.71 2.95
N ASN A 576 17.50 -11.39 3.94
CA ASN A 576 18.61 -10.45 3.79
C ASN A 576 19.37 -10.69 2.48
N GLY A 577 19.70 -9.60 1.79
CA GLY A 577 20.63 -9.64 0.68
C GLY A 577 22.06 -9.75 1.20
N THR A 578 22.91 -10.41 0.42
CA THR A 578 24.35 -10.46 0.69
C THR A 578 25.05 -9.21 0.17
N VAL A 579 25.61 -8.42 1.07
CA VAL A 579 26.43 -7.24 0.76
C VAL A 579 27.87 -7.54 1.17
N PRO A 580 28.81 -7.73 0.22
CA PRO A 580 30.21 -7.99 0.55
C PRO A 580 30.86 -6.79 1.25
N ASP A 581 31.91 -7.07 2.03
CA ASP A 581 32.72 -6.03 2.68
C ASP A 581 33.20 -4.99 1.67
N GLY A 582 33.16 -3.72 2.07
CA GLY A 582 33.52 -2.58 1.21
C GLY A 582 32.51 -2.22 0.12
N HIS A 583 31.38 -2.92 0.03
CA HIS A 583 30.28 -2.61 -0.91
C HIS A 583 29.01 -2.11 -0.19
N GLY A 584 29.07 -1.95 1.13
CA GLY A 584 28.02 -1.28 1.90
C GLY A 584 28.10 0.24 1.73
N ALA A 585 26.98 0.90 1.94
CA ALA A 585 26.81 2.34 1.83
C ALA A 585 26.24 2.97 3.11
N ASP A 586 25.76 2.16 4.06
CA ASP A 586 25.21 2.63 5.32
C ASP A 586 26.29 3.16 6.28
N PRO A 587 26.22 4.43 6.72
CA PRO A 587 27.14 4.98 7.72
C PRO A 587 27.19 4.17 9.02
N LEU A 588 26.07 3.58 9.46
CA LEU A 588 26.01 2.78 10.68
C LEU A 588 26.83 1.49 10.55
N ALA A 589 26.91 0.90 9.35
CA ALA A 589 27.69 -0.30 9.12
C ALA A 589 29.20 -0.07 9.28
N LEU A 590 29.68 1.17 9.13
CA LEU A 590 31.09 1.50 9.34
C LEU A 590 31.50 1.42 10.81
N SER A 591 30.61 1.83 11.73
CA SER A 591 30.89 1.82 13.17
C SER A 591 30.36 0.58 13.89
N GLN A 592 29.27 -0.01 13.37
CA GLN A 592 28.59 -1.19 13.91
C GLN A 592 28.09 -2.08 12.75
N PRO A 593 28.96 -2.92 12.14
CA PRO A 593 28.60 -3.75 10.99
C PRO A 593 27.35 -4.62 11.21
N ASP A 594 27.20 -5.18 12.42
CA ASP A 594 26.07 -6.03 12.80
C ASP A 594 24.73 -5.27 12.93
N GLN A 595 24.79 -3.94 12.98
CA GLN A 595 23.62 -3.05 13.00
C GLN A 595 23.39 -2.37 11.64
N GLY A 596 24.20 -2.69 10.63
CA GLY A 596 24.09 -2.13 9.28
C GLY A 596 22.77 -2.51 8.59
N ARG A 597 22.26 -1.58 7.78
CA ARG A 597 20.93 -1.65 7.16
C ARG A 597 20.96 -2.12 5.70
N ASP A 598 22.14 -2.11 5.07
CA ASP A 598 22.30 -2.41 3.64
C ASP A 598 21.76 -3.78 3.21
N VAL A 599 21.83 -4.77 4.10
CA VAL A 599 21.29 -6.13 3.83
C VAL A 599 19.79 -6.16 3.57
N ALA A 600 19.04 -5.16 4.06
CA ALA A 600 17.63 -4.99 3.80
C ALA A 600 17.34 -4.10 2.58
N ARG A 601 18.34 -3.33 2.12
CA ARG A 601 18.26 -2.31 1.08
C ARG A 601 18.76 -2.78 -0.29
N THR A 602 19.13 -4.05 -0.45
CA THR A 602 19.50 -4.59 -1.78
C THR A 602 18.34 -4.46 -2.79
N PRO A 603 18.63 -4.25 -4.08
CA PRO A 603 17.64 -4.08 -5.16
C PRO A 603 16.51 -5.14 -5.22
N MET A 604 15.32 -4.70 -5.63
CA MET A 604 14.16 -5.57 -5.90
C MET A 604 14.36 -6.44 -7.14
N PRO A 605 14.08 -7.75 -7.08
CA PRO A 605 14.08 -8.63 -8.25
C PRO A 605 12.70 -8.63 -8.93
N TRP A 606 12.58 -7.95 -10.06
CA TRP A 606 11.33 -7.85 -10.82
C TRP A 606 11.16 -8.96 -11.84
N ASP A 607 12.14 -9.11 -12.72
CA ASP A 607 12.03 -9.88 -13.95
C ASP A 607 13.28 -10.75 -14.16
N ASP A 608 13.28 -11.61 -15.16
CA ASP A 608 14.48 -12.33 -15.57
C ASP A 608 15.47 -11.40 -16.30
N GLY A 609 16.70 -11.87 -16.52
CA GLY A 609 17.72 -11.13 -17.25
C GLY A 609 18.63 -10.23 -16.39
N LEU A 610 19.22 -9.21 -17.04
CA LEU A 610 20.22 -8.32 -16.43
C LEU A 610 19.60 -7.55 -15.26
N GLY A 611 20.35 -7.44 -14.15
CA GLY A 611 19.87 -6.72 -12.97
C GLY A 611 18.62 -7.32 -12.31
N LEU A 612 18.14 -8.50 -12.75
CA LEU A 612 16.84 -9.06 -12.39
C LEU A 612 15.69 -8.06 -12.60
N GLY A 613 15.76 -7.26 -13.68
CA GLY A 613 14.75 -6.24 -14.00
C GLY A 613 14.76 -5.01 -13.09
N PHE A 614 15.75 -4.85 -12.20
CA PHE A 614 15.93 -3.63 -11.40
C PHE A 614 16.51 -2.47 -12.20
N THR A 615 17.58 -2.72 -12.96
CA THR A 615 18.35 -1.71 -13.72
C THR A 615 18.93 -2.34 -14.99
N THR A 616 19.15 -1.52 -16.01
CA THR A 616 19.98 -1.88 -17.18
C THR A 616 21.48 -1.57 -16.98
N GLY A 617 21.83 -0.86 -15.90
CA GLY A 617 23.19 -0.46 -15.55
C GLY A 617 23.82 -1.30 -14.44
N THR A 618 24.61 -0.64 -13.58
CA THR A 618 25.22 -1.27 -12.40
C THR A 618 24.46 -0.81 -11.15
N PRO A 619 23.80 -1.71 -10.41
CA PRO A 619 23.09 -1.35 -9.19
C PRO A 619 23.99 -0.65 -8.16
N TRP A 620 23.45 0.35 -7.46
CA TRP A 620 24.16 1.08 -6.39
C TRP A 620 24.57 0.18 -5.22
N LEU A 621 23.74 -0.82 -4.89
CA LEU A 621 24.07 -1.95 -4.02
C LEU A 621 24.03 -3.26 -4.82
N PRO A 622 24.87 -4.25 -4.47
CA PRO A 622 24.81 -5.57 -5.08
C PRO A 622 23.40 -6.15 -5.03
N LEU A 623 23.03 -6.94 -6.04
CA LEU A 623 21.73 -7.63 -6.11
C LEU A 623 21.47 -8.56 -4.91
N GLY A 624 22.41 -8.77 -4.00
CA GLY A 624 22.13 -9.44 -2.74
C GLY A 624 22.03 -10.97 -2.82
N GLY A 625 22.59 -11.60 -3.87
CA GLY A 625 22.51 -13.05 -4.05
C GLY A 625 21.13 -13.55 -4.50
N ARG A 626 20.27 -12.65 -5.00
CA ARG A 626 18.94 -12.97 -5.55
C ARG A 626 19.07 -13.80 -6.81
N ARG A 627 18.09 -14.67 -7.06
CA ARG A 627 18.04 -15.58 -8.20
C ARG A 627 16.80 -15.29 -9.06
N PRO A 628 16.76 -15.72 -10.33
CA PRO A 628 15.57 -15.58 -11.17
C PRO A 628 14.28 -16.12 -10.54
N ALA A 629 14.36 -17.20 -9.76
CA ALA A 629 13.20 -17.76 -9.03
C ALA A 629 12.67 -16.87 -7.89
N ASP A 630 13.45 -15.89 -7.43
CA ASP A 630 13.05 -14.96 -6.39
C ASP A 630 12.30 -13.74 -6.97
N THR A 631 12.22 -13.61 -8.29
CA THR A 631 11.62 -12.45 -8.99
C THR A 631 10.09 -12.42 -8.92
N VAL A 632 9.52 -11.21 -9.04
CA VAL A 632 8.06 -11.03 -9.18
C VAL A 632 7.53 -11.83 -10.37
N ALA A 633 8.19 -11.76 -11.53
CA ALA A 633 7.80 -12.47 -12.74
C ALA A 633 7.73 -14.00 -12.55
N ALA A 634 8.69 -14.58 -11.82
CA ALA A 634 8.72 -16.01 -11.54
C ALA A 634 7.66 -16.45 -10.51
N GLN A 635 7.42 -15.64 -9.47
CA GLN A 635 6.46 -15.99 -8.40
C GLN A 635 5.00 -15.73 -8.78
N ARG A 636 4.74 -14.75 -9.64
CA ARG A 636 3.37 -14.31 -10.01
C ARG A 636 2.47 -15.44 -10.55
N PRO A 637 2.90 -16.29 -11.51
CA PRO A 637 2.05 -17.37 -12.03
C PRO A 637 2.03 -18.62 -11.14
N ASP A 638 2.92 -18.74 -10.16
CA ASP A 638 3.00 -19.91 -9.28
C ASP A 638 2.02 -19.76 -8.10
N PRO A 639 0.93 -20.54 -8.02
CA PRO A 639 -0.04 -20.44 -6.93
C PRO A 639 0.55 -20.83 -5.57
N THR A 640 1.68 -21.54 -5.54
CA THR A 640 2.36 -21.97 -4.31
C THR A 640 3.42 -20.97 -3.82
N SER A 641 3.68 -19.90 -4.58
CA SER A 641 4.67 -18.89 -4.22
C SER A 641 4.27 -18.05 -3.00
N HIS A 642 5.26 -17.40 -2.40
CA HIS A 642 5.02 -16.49 -1.26
C HIS A 642 4.17 -15.29 -1.71
N LEU A 643 4.44 -14.76 -2.90
CA LEU A 643 3.67 -13.68 -3.52
C LEU A 643 2.20 -14.06 -3.68
N SER A 644 1.93 -15.23 -4.26
CA SER A 644 0.57 -15.71 -4.46
C SER A 644 -0.15 -15.92 -3.13
N ALA A 645 0.53 -16.40 -2.09
CA ALA A 645 -0.05 -16.53 -0.76
C ALA A 645 -0.40 -15.17 -0.14
N LEU A 646 0.49 -14.19 -0.19
CA LEU A 646 0.20 -12.86 0.35
C LEU A 646 -0.93 -12.16 -0.43
N ARG A 647 -0.94 -12.29 -1.77
CA ARG A 647 -2.06 -11.81 -2.61
C ARG A 647 -3.40 -12.40 -2.20
N ARG A 648 -3.47 -13.72 -1.98
CA ARG A 648 -4.69 -14.39 -1.50
C ARG A 648 -5.13 -13.85 -0.13
N LEU A 649 -4.21 -13.68 0.80
CA LEU A 649 -4.49 -13.12 2.13
C LEU A 649 -5.08 -11.71 2.03
N LEU A 650 -4.44 -10.83 1.26
CA LEU A 650 -4.87 -9.44 1.12
C LEU A 650 -6.17 -9.29 0.31
N SER A 651 -6.39 -10.17 -0.67
CA SER A 651 -7.67 -10.28 -1.38
C SER A 651 -8.80 -10.70 -0.42
N ALA A 652 -8.58 -11.73 0.40
CA ALA A 652 -9.55 -12.13 1.43
C ALA A 652 -9.79 -11.01 2.44
N ARG A 653 -8.73 -10.33 2.89
CA ARG A 653 -8.81 -9.17 3.78
C ARG A 653 -9.71 -8.08 3.22
N ARG A 654 -9.51 -7.71 1.96
CA ARG A 654 -10.28 -6.68 1.26
C ARG A 654 -11.78 -6.96 1.28
N VAL A 655 -12.18 -8.21 1.01
CA VAL A 655 -13.60 -8.60 1.01
C VAL A 655 -14.15 -8.63 2.45
N LEU A 656 -13.45 -9.30 3.36
CA LEU A 656 -13.96 -9.58 4.71
C LEU A 656 -14.05 -8.34 5.60
N LEU A 657 -13.19 -7.33 5.40
CA LEU A 657 -13.25 -6.09 6.18
C LEU A 657 -14.30 -5.08 5.66
N THR A 658 -14.98 -5.36 4.54
CA THR A 658 -16.11 -4.52 4.11
C THR A 658 -17.22 -4.48 5.14
N ASP A 659 -17.45 -5.59 5.86
CA ASP A 659 -18.54 -5.79 6.81
C ASP A 659 -18.09 -5.87 8.28
N VAL A 660 -16.82 -5.55 8.55
CA VAL A 660 -16.28 -5.51 9.92
C VAL A 660 -15.98 -4.07 10.30
N ASP A 661 -16.81 -3.53 11.18
CA ASP A 661 -16.63 -2.21 11.78
C ASP A 661 -16.11 -2.28 13.21
N GLU A 662 -16.06 -3.44 13.87
CA GLU A 662 -15.52 -3.53 15.23
C GLU A 662 -13.99 -3.37 15.22
N PRO A 663 -13.41 -2.41 15.96
CA PRO A 663 -11.96 -2.26 16.06
C PRO A 663 -11.37 -3.15 17.18
N ALA A 664 -12.19 -3.57 18.13
CA ALA A 664 -11.75 -4.40 19.24
C ALA A 664 -11.41 -5.82 18.77
N ILE A 665 -10.37 -6.39 19.37
CA ILE A 665 -10.05 -7.80 19.21
C ILE A 665 -10.23 -8.52 20.54
N THR A 666 -10.57 -9.81 20.47
CA THR A 666 -10.51 -10.71 21.63
C THR A 666 -9.43 -11.76 21.38
N PRO A 667 -8.52 -12.02 22.32
CA PRO A 667 -7.56 -13.12 22.18
C PRO A 667 -8.28 -14.44 21.87
N ALA A 668 -7.74 -15.23 20.94
CA ALA A 668 -8.23 -16.58 20.71
C ALA A 668 -7.95 -17.45 21.96
N PRO A 669 -8.75 -18.51 22.22
CA PRO A 669 -8.59 -19.32 23.43
C PRO A 669 -7.15 -19.78 23.64
N ALA A 670 -6.55 -19.34 24.74
CA ALA A 670 -5.16 -19.55 25.09
C ALA A 670 -4.83 -21.05 25.15
N GLY A 671 -4.08 -21.50 24.15
CA GLY A 671 -3.41 -22.79 24.10
C GLY A 671 -1.96 -22.58 23.66
N ARG A 672 -1.46 -23.43 22.76
CA ARG A 672 -0.17 -23.21 22.06
C ARG A 672 -0.30 -22.41 20.75
N LEU A 673 -1.51 -21.96 20.41
CA LEU A 673 -1.78 -21.15 19.23
C LEU A 673 -1.79 -19.66 19.61
N THR A 674 -1.26 -18.83 18.72
CA THR A 674 -1.36 -17.38 18.77
C THR A 674 -2.50 -16.95 17.84
N GLY A 675 -3.37 -16.05 18.28
CA GLY A 675 -4.47 -15.61 17.45
C GLY A 675 -5.48 -14.74 18.16
N TYR A 676 -6.44 -14.22 17.40
CA TYR A 676 -7.48 -13.34 17.89
C TYR A 676 -8.76 -13.49 17.08
N ARG A 677 -9.85 -12.93 17.61
CA ARG A 677 -11.10 -12.69 16.90
C ARG A 677 -11.31 -11.19 16.73
N ARG A 678 -11.89 -10.78 15.60
CA ARG A 678 -12.37 -9.42 15.32
C ARG A 678 -13.72 -9.53 14.61
N GLY A 679 -14.81 -9.17 15.29
CA GLY A 679 -16.16 -9.48 14.84
C GLY A 679 -16.36 -10.99 14.58
N HIS A 680 -16.75 -11.34 13.37
CA HIS A 680 -16.96 -12.73 12.93
C HIS A 680 -15.69 -13.40 12.38
N LEU A 681 -14.56 -12.68 12.34
CA LEU A 681 -13.29 -13.19 11.84
C LEU A 681 -12.45 -13.78 12.97
N ARG A 682 -11.74 -14.86 12.69
CA ARG A 682 -10.77 -15.47 13.61
C ARG A 682 -9.48 -15.77 12.86
N VAL A 683 -8.37 -15.27 13.38
CA VAL A 683 -7.02 -15.49 12.83
C VAL A 683 -6.25 -16.36 13.80
N LEU A 684 -5.69 -17.46 13.33
CA LEU A 684 -4.95 -18.42 14.15
C LEU A 684 -3.62 -18.77 13.49
N ALA A 685 -2.55 -18.81 14.27
CA ALA A 685 -1.24 -19.27 13.84
C ALA A 685 -0.62 -20.21 14.86
N ASN A 686 0.00 -21.28 14.39
CA ASN A 686 0.85 -22.14 15.19
C ASN A 686 2.30 -21.66 15.09
N LEU A 687 2.77 -20.90 16.08
CA LEU A 687 4.13 -20.38 16.06
C LEU A 687 5.19 -21.39 16.54
N THR A 688 4.78 -22.62 16.85
CA THR A 688 5.66 -23.68 17.34
C THR A 688 6.14 -24.60 16.22
N ASP A 689 7.15 -25.43 16.50
CA ASP A 689 7.73 -26.38 15.54
C ASP A 689 7.04 -27.75 15.52
N GLU A 690 5.92 -27.90 16.25
CA GLU A 690 5.13 -29.13 16.32
C GLU A 690 3.67 -28.84 15.95
N PRO A 691 2.91 -29.81 15.42
CA PRO A 691 1.48 -29.64 15.20
C PRO A 691 0.73 -29.32 16.50
N VAL A 692 -0.24 -28.41 16.42
CA VAL A 692 -1.05 -27.98 17.57
C VAL A 692 -2.54 -28.16 17.25
N PRO A 693 -3.31 -28.85 18.10
CA PRO A 693 -4.77 -28.97 17.94
C PRO A 693 -5.47 -27.60 17.99
N VAL A 694 -6.46 -27.39 17.13
CA VAL A 694 -7.31 -26.19 17.16
C VAL A 694 -8.41 -26.38 18.20
N PRO A 695 -8.50 -25.52 19.24
CA PRO A 695 -9.61 -25.58 20.19
C PRO A 695 -10.92 -25.23 19.49
N MET A 696 -11.94 -26.10 19.61
CA MET A 696 -13.27 -25.91 19.01
C MET A 696 -13.21 -25.59 17.49
N PRO A 697 -12.80 -26.57 16.65
CA PRO A 697 -12.59 -26.37 15.21
C PRO A 697 -13.93 -26.16 14.49
N THR A 698 -14.34 -24.90 14.44
CA THR A 698 -15.63 -24.43 13.95
C THR A 698 -15.41 -23.27 12.99
N GLY A 699 -16.40 -22.99 12.16
CA GLY A 699 -16.30 -21.97 11.12
C GLY A 699 -15.60 -22.49 9.86
N THR A 700 -15.38 -21.55 8.95
CA THR A 700 -14.97 -21.81 7.58
C THR A 700 -13.63 -21.14 7.29
N THR A 701 -12.63 -21.93 6.92
CA THR A 701 -11.32 -21.47 6.46
C THR A 701 -11.45 -20.82 5.09
N VAL A 702 -10.99 -19.57 5.01
CA VAL A 702 -11.00 -18.73 3.80
C VAL A 702 -9.59 -18.36 3.33
N PHE A 703 -8.58 -18.62 4.18
CA PHE A 703 -7.17 -18.53 3.84
C PHE A 703 -6.38 -19.56 4.67
N ASP A 704 -5.38 -20.17 4.05
CA ASP A 704 -4.44 -21.11 4.66
C ASP A 704 -3.04 -20.92 4.06
N THR A 705 -2.02 -20.79 4.91
CA THR A 705 -0.62 -20.65 4.45
C THR A 705 -0.09 -21.91 3.77
N ASP A 706 -0.63 -23.08 4.10
CA ASP A 706 -0.15 -24.38 3.62
C ASP A 706 -0.95 -24.93 2.45
N ASP A 707 -2.15 -24.39 2.21
CA ASP A 707 -3.06 -24.86 1.18
C ASP A 707 -3.44 -23.74 0.21
N PRO A 708 -2.77 -23.65 -0.96
CA PRO A 708 -3.04 -22.61 -1.95
C PRO A 708 -4.40 -22.75 -2.62
N THR A 709 -5.10 -23.88 -2.43
CA THR A 709 -6.45 -24.08 -2.97
C THR A 709 -7.53 -23.40 -2.11
N VAL A 710 -7.22 -23.00 -0.88
CA VAL A 710 -8.16 -22.29 -0.01
C VAL A 710 -8.23 -20.82 -0.40
N THR A 711 -9.43 -20.39 -0.81
CA THR A 711 -9.73 -19.02 -1.25
C THR A 711 -11.11 -18.59 -0.76
N MET A 712 -11.49 -17.33 -1.01
CA MET A 712 -12.84 -16.83 -0.72
C MET A 712 -13.95 -17.61 -1.46
N THR A 713 -13.64 -18.17 -2.64
CA THR A 713 -14.56 -18.96 -3.46
C THR A 713 -14.45 -20.46 -3.21
N HIS A 714 -13.29 -20.95 -2.77
CA HIS A 714 -13.05 -22.35 -2.41
C HIS A 714 -12.71 -22.48 -0.93
N ARG A 715 -13.76 -22.46 -0.11
CA ARG A 715 -13.65 -22.48 1.34
C ARG A 715 -13.60 -23.92 1.89
N ARG A 716 -13.03 -24.10 3.08
CA ARG A 716 -12.95 -25.41 3.74
C ARG A 716 -13.41 -25.35 5.20
N PRO A 717 -13.86 -26.45 5.80
CA PRO A 717 -14.06 -26.50 7.24
C PRO A 717 -12.77 -26.20 8.01
N CYS A 718 -12.89 -25.60 9.20
CA CYS A 718 -11.75 -25.42 10.11
C CYS A 718 -11.02 -26.76 10.34
N PRO A 719 -9.68 -26.82 10.19
CA PRO A 719 -8.92 -28.02 10.45
C PRO A 719 -8.92 -28.38 11.95
N ALA A 720 -8.76 -29.66 12.28
CA ALA A 720 -8.65 -30.13 13.66
C ALA A 720 -7.32 -29.79 14.33
N SER A 721 -6.25 -29.57 13.54
CA SER A 721 -4.93 -29.16 14.01
C SER A 721 -4.21 -28.32 12.95
N LEU A 722 -3.34 -27.44 13.40
CA LEU A 722 -2.42 -26.68 12.55
C LEU A 722 -1.03 -27.31 12.56
N ALA A 723 -0.41 -27.45 11.39
CA ALA A 723 0.98 -27.82 11.25
C ALA A 723 1.91 -26.76 11.84
N ALA A 724 3.18 -27.08 12.01
CA ALA A 724 4.20 -26.15 12.48
C ALA A 724 4.25 -24.91 11.58
N GLN A 725 4.20 -23.71 12.17
CA GLN A 725 4.32 -22.43 11.48
C GLN A 725 3.20 -22.15 10.46
N GLN A 726 2.10 -22.90 10.53
CA GLN A 726 0.91 -22.68 9.71
C GLN A 726 0.04 -21.58 10.31
N ALA A 727 -0.56 -20.74 9.46
CA ALA A 727 -1.59 -19.79 9.85
C ALA A 727 -2.83 -19.92 8.95
N ILE A 728 -4.00 -19.67 9.55
CA ILE A 728 -5.30 -19.72 8.87
C ILE A 728 -6.15 -18.51 9.25
N VAL A 729 -7.06 -18.15 8.34
CA VAL A 729 -8.13 -17.19 8.60
C VAL A 729 -9.47 -17.93 8.48
N LEU A 730 -10.31 -17.76 9.49
CA LEU A 730 -11.61 -18.37 9.63
C LEU A 730 -12.69 -17.29 9.65
N VAL A 731 -13.82 -17.60 9.03
CA VAL A 731 -15.09 -16.88 9.15
C VAL A 731 -16.01 -17.75 10.00
N ASP A 732 -16.47 -17.22 11.13
CA ASP A 732 -17.48 -17.88 11.94
C ASP A 732 -18.85 -17.69 11.29
N GLU A 733 -19.64 -18.77 11.20
CA GLU A 733 -21.02 -18.64 10.75
C GLU A 733 -21.84 -17.84 11.79
N PRO A 734 -22.80 -17.01 11.36
CA PRO A 734 -23.70 -16.32 12.28
C PRO A 734 -24.42 -17.38 13.13
N GLN A 735 -24.36 -17.24 14.46
CA GLN A 735 -25.12 -18.09 15.39
C GLN A 735 -26.61 -17.78 15.37
#